data_AF-A0A6A6GE69-F1
#
_entry.id   AF-A0A6A6GE69-F1
#
_cell.length_a   1.000
_cell.length_b   1.000
_cell.length_c   1.000
_cell.angle_alpha   90.00
_cell.angle_beta   90.00
_cell.angle_gamma   90.00
#
_symmetry.space_group_name_H-M   'P 1'
#
loop_
_entity.id
_entity.type
_entity.pdbx_description
1 polymer ?
#
loop_
_entity_poly.entity_id
_entity_poly.type
_entity_poly.pdbx_seq_one_letter_code
_entity_poly.pdbx_strand_id
1 'polypeptide(L)'
;MVIDIGTAVIPGGAAVKGVEKGVQAAKTLVENGNDAAGFTGWFSKVCNPTNSDEVARINADVGKFFDPLAAAPDFIGVGAGCVLQDKSKCKKNDKKPDESSRDKQPDQTTKDNQPDQTSKTDESKTTTTDKSSTAGTSTTTTTTTTGGSTTTTDGSTTTTDASKTTTNTDSSNTTTSTTGDSSACVTTTTKYAPAATDAVSVCKVAPDVCKNPDDLEAADFIDDVVDHTGIEARDLEKRSSARPFNIALPNNGEIKMSSIPYVERPAFVEELRTTTDKDLYTKVFDYSTSKLDDVKCGPQKLPTGKDIEKYAVEHIVELQTVKDFVKYALVGDISVLDSRSKAWTNKIPASGTTAAGVKVISKDYFLKPWGESILAGKGLGKVGKGTASQDVPAQRVFEALGSKSNKAAFLLLNSEVNSMKALIWGRKRGMDPAEFKKAVKVSADPGKYADSGRAGVSPTSVDLVSQWMSIFRLVIGTYQYLNHKETKSRLWEELASVRAELTNIETNGPASGVGLIALWDTFVPAYFQRIEEKTKEWYDKYLKDARVVFEKAKKTFDDDKAKRQKQCAAGKRPNDEPTPQYIEFTLKTIAKYEKMSDKLKLPKEKDLNVDVELDLPKDDAEDGSSGSGTSSTSSVGDFVQSGIGAQLGAMLSAIQTIEDAKKAQG
;
A
#
# COMPACT_ATOMS: atom_id res chain seq x y z
N MET A 1 -2.12 21.41 -22.77
CA MET A 1 -1.12 21.68 -21.71
C MET A 1 -1.73 22.27 -20.43
N VAL A 2 -2.57 23.32 -20.47
CA VAL A 2 -3.29 23.79 -19.25
C VAL A 2 -4.43 22.84 -18.85
N ILE A 3 -5.14 22.27 -19.82
CA ILE A 3 -6.24 21.29 -19.61
C ILE A 3 -5.73 19.97 -19.00
N ASP A 4 -4.50 19.56 -19.33
CA ASP A 4 -3.85 18.35 -18.79
C ASP A 4 -3.59 18.40 -17.29
N ILE A 5 -3.40 19.61 -16.75
CA ILE A 5 -3.19 19.86 -15.32
C ILE A 5 -4.55 19.92 -14.61
N GLY A 6 -5.54 20.62 -15.19
CA GLY A 6 -6.88 20.75 -14.60
C GLY A 6 -7.63 19.42 -14.46
N THR A 7 -7.50 18.51 -15.43
CA THR A 7 -8.15 17.17 -15.38
C THR A 7 -7.50 16.21 -14.39
N ALA A 8 -6.26 16.44 -13.97
CA ALA A 8 -5.57 15.62 -12.98
C ALA A 8 -6.01 15.91 -11.53
N VAL A 9 -6.72 17.03 -11.29
CA VAL A 9 -7.15 17.47 -9.94
C VAL A 9 -8.60 17.11 -9.61
N ILE A 10 -9.32 16.47 -10.54
CA ILE A 10 -10.72 16.06 -10.36
C ILE A 10 -10.78 14.55 -10.13
N PRO A 11 -11.46 14.06 -9.06
CA PRO A 11 -11.72 12.64 -8.86
C PRO A 11 -12.41 12.05 -10.10
N GLY A 12 -11.75 11.09 -10.75
CA GLY A 12 -12.20 10.52 -12.03
C GLY A 12 -11.40 10.96 -13.28
N GLY A 13 -10.34 11.76 -13.14
CA GLY A 13 -9.52 12.23 -14.28
C GLY A 13 -9.00 11.15 -15.26
N ALA A 14 -8.79 9.91 -14.78
CA ALA A 14 -8.45 8.77 -15.64
C ALA A 14 -9.62 8.35 -16.55
N ALA A 15 -10.86 8.37 -16.04
CA ALA A 15 -12.07 8.13 -16.83
C ALA A 15 -12.31 9.25 -17.84
N VAL A 16 -12.06 10.51 -17.47
CA VAL A 16 -12.14 11.66 -18.40
C VAL A 16 -11.17 11.48 -19.58
N LYS A 17 -9.91 11.12 -19.32
CA LYS A 17 -8.94 10.82 -20.39
C LYS A 17 -9.31 9.58 -21.21
N GLY A 18 -9.96 8.59 -20.60
CA GLY A 18 -10.54 7.45 -21.31
C GLY A 18 -11.65 7.85 -22.29
N VAL A 19 -12.58 8.71 -21.85
CA VAL A 19 -13.67 9.25 -22.69
C VAL A 19 -13.12 10.11 -23.82
N GLU A 20 -12.17 11.02 -23.56
CA GLU A 20 -11.48 11.83 -24.58
C GLU A 20 -10.86 10.93 -25.67
N LYS A 21 -10.16 9.87 -25.27
CA LYS A 21 -9.54 8.92 -26.21
C LYS A 21 -10.57 8.09 -26.98
N GLY A 22 -11.69 7.72 -26.35
CA GLY A 22 -12.82 7.06 -27.00
C GLY A 22 -13.46 7.93 -28.08
N VAL A 23 -13.72 9.20 -27.77
CA VAL A 23 -14.24 10.21 -28.73
C VAL A 23 -13.27 10.43 -29.88
N GLN A 24 -11.98 10.64 -29.58
CA GLN A 24 -10.93 10.80 -30.59
C GLN A 24 -10.86 9.59 -31.54
N ALA A 25 -10.90 8.36 -31.00
CA ALA A 25 -10.87 7.14 -31.81
C ALA A 25 -12.13 6.98 -32.69
N ALA A 26 -13.32 7.20 -32.13
CA ALA A 26 -14.59 7.08 -32.85
C ALA A 26 -14.68 8.08 -34.02
N LYS A 27 -14.36 9.35 -33.77
CA LYS A 27 -14.28 10.39 -34.81
C LYS A 27 -13.28 10.05 -35.91
N THR A 28 -12.07 9.63 -35.51
CA THR A 28 -11.03 9.21 -36.46
C THR A 28 -11.56 8.09 -37.37
N LEU A 29 -12.25 7.08 -36.83
CA LEU A 29 -12.80 5.99 -37.65
C LEU A 29 -13.84 6.49 -38.66
N VAL A 30 -14.75 7.40 -38.26
CA VAL A 30 -15.72 8.03 -39.17
C VAL A 30 -15.02 8.86 -40.27
N GLU A 31 -14.02 9.66 -39.93
CA GLU A 31 -13.23 10.45 -40.89
C GLU A 31 -12.52 9.55 -41.92
N ASN A 32 -12.10 8.35 -41.50
CA ASN A 32 -11.50 7.32 -42.36
C ASN A 32 -12.54 6.43 -43.07
N GLY A 33 -13.82 6.83 -43.10
CA GLY A 33 -14.89 6.16 -43.84
C GLY A 33 -15.52 4.96 -43.15
N ASN A 34 -15.06 4.60 -41.95
CA ASN A 34 -15.61 3.48 -41.17
C ASN A 34 -16.88 3.91 -40.41
N ASP A 35 -17.55 2.90 -39.84
CA ASP A 35 -18.72 3.01 -38.98
C ASP A 35 -18.52 2.16 -37.71
N ALA A 36 -19.61 1.91 -36.98
CA ALA A 36 -19.62 1.03 -35.81
C ALA A 36 -19.05 -0.38 -36.11
N ALA A 37 -19.28 -0.96 -37.28
CA ALA A 37 -18.75 -2.28 -37.64
C ALA A 37 -17.23 -2.23 -37.86
N GLY A 38 -16.71 -1.14 -38.44
CA GLY A 38 -15.27 -0.89 -38.52
C GLY A 38 -14.62 -0.71 -37.14
N PHE A 39 -15.30 -0.03 -36.21
CA PHE A 39 -14.87 0.04 -34.80
C PHE A 39 -14.88 -1.35 -34.15
N THR A 40 -15.95 -2.13 -34.30
CA THR A 40 -16.06 -3.50 -33.80
C THR A 40 -14.93 -4.39 -34.32
N GLY A 41 -14.55 -4.27 -35.60
CA GLY A 41 -13.45 -5.03 -36.20
C GLY A 41 -12.09 -4.69 -35.56
N TRP A 42 -11.81 -3.40 -35.34
CA TRP A 42 -10.60 -2.96 -34.62
C TRP A 42 -10.62 -3.38 -33.14
N PHE A 43 -11.73 -3.12 -32.44
CA PHE A 43 -11.89 -3.41 -31.03
C PHE A 43 -11.81 -4.91 -30.75
N SER A 44 -12.43 -5.75 -31.57
CA SER A 44 -12.29 -7.21 -31.48
C SER A 44 -10.84 -7.67 -31.64
N LYS A 45 -10.10 -7.07 -32.57
CA LYS A 45 -8.69 -7.44 -32.81
C LYS A 45 -7.77 -7.06 -31.66
N VAL A 46 -8.06 -5.96 -30.95
CA VAL A 46 -7.25 -5.47 -29.82
C VAL A 46 -7.69 -6.09 -28.50
N CYS A 47 -9.00 -6.19 -28.26
CA CYS A 47 -9.59 -6.53 -26.97
C CYS A 47 -10.19 -7.94 -26.91
N ASN A 48 -10.32 -8.66 -28.03
CA ASN A 48 -10.82 -10.03 -28.08
C ASN A 48 -9.85 -11.09 -28.67
N PRO A 49 -8.55 -11.10 -28.32
CA PRO A 49 -7.60 -12.08 -28.87
C PRO A 49 -7.92 -13.54 -28.51
N THR A 50 -8.81 -13.77 -27.53
CA THR A 50 -9.18 -15.08 -26.99
C THR A 50 -10.64 -15.49 -27.27
N ASN A 51 -11.40 -14.73 -28.06
CA ASN A 51 -12.82 -14.98 -28.34
C ASN A 51 -13.74 -15.09 -27.10
N SER A 52 -13.59 -14.17 -26.14
CA SER A 52 -14.47 -14.03 -24.97
C SER A 52 -15.91 -13.63 -25.34
N ASP A 53 -16.89 -14.34 -24.77
CA ASP A 53 -18.33 -14.05 -24.85
C ASP A 53 -18.73 -12.69 -24.26
N GLU A 54 -17.92 -12.14 -23.36
CA GLU A 54 -18.13 -10.81 -22.78
C GLU A 54 -17.84 -9.74 -23.84
N VAL A 55 -16.73 -9.89 -24.56
CA VAL A 55 -16.35 -8.97 -25.64
C VAL A 55 -17.25 -9.17 -26.86
N ALA A 56 -17.73 -10.38 -27.12
CA ALA A 56 -18.77 -10.62 -28.13
C ALA A 56 -20.09 -9.89 -27.80
N ARG A 57 -20.50 -9.84 -26.52
CA ARG A 57 -21.65 -9.04 -26.07
C ARG A 57 -21.43 -7.53 -26.22
N ILE A 58 -20.26 -7.04 -25.81
CA ILE A 58 -19.88 -5.62 -26.01
C ILE A 58 -19.90 -5.26 -27.51
N ASN A 59 -19.36 -6.13 -28.36
CA ASN A 59 -19.33 -5.98 -29.82
C ASN A 59 -20.74 -5.90 -30.44
N ALA A 60 -21.70 -6.68 -29.95
CA ALA A 60 -23.09 -6.62 -30.40
C ALA A 60 -23.76 -5.26 -30.08
N ASP A 61 -23.30 -4.61 -29.01
CA ASP A 61 -23.80 -3.32 -28.54
C ASP A 61 -22.97 -2.10 -29.00
N VAL A 62 -21.89 -2.28 -29.80
CA VAL A 62 -20.98 -1.19 -30.21
C VAL A 62 -21.72 0.00 -30.82
N GLY A 63 -22.75 -0.21 -31.63
CA GLY A 63 -23.52 0.89 -32.22
C GLY A 63 -24.11 1.85 -31.17
N LYS A 64 -24.53 1.33 -30.01
CA LYS A 64 -25.15 2.13 -28.93
C LYS A 64 -24.20 3.15 -28.30
N PHE A 65 -22.89 2.93 -28.35
CA PHE A 65 -21.89 3.83 -27.78
C PHE A 65 -20.94 4.45 -28.81
N PHE A 66 -20.73 3.83 -29.98
CA PHE A 66 -19.93 4.39 -31.06
C PHE A 66 -20.56 5.67 -31.62
N ASP A 67 -21.86 5.67 -31.93
CA ASP A 67 -22.53 6.83 -32.53
C ASP A 67 -22.51 8.06 -31.60
N PRO A 68 -22.82 7.96 -30.29
CA PRO A 68 -22.63 9.05 -29.33
C PRO A 68 -21.18 9.55 -29.22
N LEU A 69 -20.18 8.67 -29.26
CA LEU A 69 -18.76 9.06 -29.20
C LEU A 69 -18.29 9.76 -30.47
N ALA A 70 -18.74 9.31 -31.65
CA ALA A 70 -18.43 9.94 -32.93
C ALA A 70 -19.14 11.31 -33.08
N ALA A 71 -20.35 11.45 -32.54
CA ALA A 71 -21.13 12.70 -32.56
C ALA A 71 -20.79 13.67 -31.42
N ALA A 72 -19.91 13.31 -30.48
CA ALA A 72 -19.54 14.16 -29.35
C ALA A 72 -18.90 15.49 -29.79
N PRO A 73 -19.09 16.60 -29.06
CA PRO A 73 -18.43 17.88 -29.37
C PRO A 73 -16.90 17.80 -29.38
N ASP A 74 -16.24 18.63 -30.20
CA ASP A 74 -14.77 18.66 -30.32
C ASP A 74 -14.03 19.06 -29.03
N PHE A 75 -14.69 19.75 -28.10
CA PHE A 75 -14.10 20.06 -26.79
C PHE A 75 -13.93 18.83 -25.88
N ILE A 76 -14.62 17.72 -26.16
CA ILE A 76 -14.45 16.43 -25.45
C ILE A 76 -13.29 15.64 -26.06
N GLY A 77 -13.04 15.80 -27.36
CA GLY A 77 -11.96 15.16 -28.08
C GLY A 77 -12.08 15.43 -29.59
N VAL A 78 -10.96 15.71 -30.24
CA VAL A 78 -10.89 15.94 -31.70
C VAL A 78 -10.37 14.68 -32.39
N GLY A 79 -10.94 14.34 -33.54
CA GLY A 79 -10.44 13.27 -34.41
C GLY A 79 -8.98 13.51 -34.83
N ALA A 80 -8.26 12.45 -35.17
CA ALA A 80 -6.90 12.57 -35.70
C ALA A 80 -6.86 13.01 -37.18
N GLY A 81 -8.03 13.21 -37.79
CA GLY A 81 -8.20 13.39 -39.23
C GLY A 81 -8.17 12.06 -39.97
N CYS A 82 -8.44 12.12 -41.27
CA CYS A 82 -8.31 10.95 -42.12
C CYS A 82 -6.83 10.58 -42.33
N VAL A 83 -6.43 9.39 -41.85
CA VAL A 83 -5.08 8.82 -41.92
C VAL A 83 -4.88 7.85 -43.10
N LEU A 84 -5.95 7.48 -43.83
CA LEU A 84 -5.83 6.70 -45.07
C LEU A 84 -4.84 7.36 -46.06
N GLN A 85 -4.03 6.55 -46.73
CA GLN A 85 -3.14 7.02 -47.81
C GLN A 85 -3.96 7.54 -49.01
N ASP A 86 -5.00 6.81 -49.37
CA ASP A 86 -5.99 7.20 -50.38
C ASP A 86 -7.00 8.17 -49.76
N LYS A 87 -6.76 9.48 -49.95
CA LYS A 87 -7.63 10.55 -49.42
C LYS A 87 -9.02 10.60 -50.07
N SER A 88 -9.26 9.89 -51.17
CA SER A 88 -10.60 9.84 -51.79
C SER A 88 -11.61 9.03 -50.97
N LYS A 89 -11.13 8.13 -50.10
CA LYS A 89 -11.94 7.28 -49.21
C LYS A 89 -12.30 7.93 -47.87
N CYS A 90 -11.75 9.11 -47.59
CA CYS A 90 -12.08 9.89 -46.40
C CYS A 90 -13.50 10.45 -46.51
N LYS A 91 -14.30 10.37 -45.43
CA LYS A 91 -15.54 11.16 -45.37
C LYS A 91 -15.17 12.63 -45.24
N LYS A 92 -15.65 13.48 -46.16
CA LYS A 92 -15.58 14.93 -46.01
C LYS A 92 -16.62 15.36 -44.98
N ASN A 93 -16.15 15.82 -43.83
CA ASN A 93 -17.02 16.48 -42.85
C ASN A 93 -17.28 17.92 -43.33
N ASP A 94 -18.31 18.10 -44.15
CA ASP A 94 -18.71 19.42 -44.68
C ASP A 94 -19.32 20.35 -43.60
N LYS A 95 -19.52 19.84 -42.37
CA LYS A 95 -19.85 20.65 -41.19
C LYS A 95 -18.58 21.32 -40.64
N LYS A 96 -18.34 22.56 -41.07
CA LYS A 96 -17.41 23.48 -40.41
C LYS A 96 -17.80 23.60 -38.92
N PRO A 97 -16.86 23.50 -37.96
CA PRO A 97 -17.18 23.68 -36.54
C PRO A 97 -17.82 25.05 -36.28
N ASP A 98 -18.89 25.06 -35.50
CA ASP A 98 -19.58 26.28 -35.11
C ASP A 98 -18.81 26.97 -33.96
N GLU A 99 -18.09 28.04 -34.28
CA GLU A 99 -17.27 28.78 -33.30
C GLU A 99 -18.10 29.68 -32.35
N SER A 100 -19.44 29.67 -32.43
CA SER A 100 -20.31 30.72 -31.88
C SER A 100 -20.85 30.53 -30.46
N SER A 101 -20.19 29.75 -29.57
CA SER A 101 -20.57 29.65 -28.14
C SER A 101 -19.40 29.70 -27.15
N ARG A 102 -18.65 30.81 -27.17
CA ARG A 102 -17.92 31.27 -25.97
C ARG A 102 -18.68 32.44 -25.35
N ASP A 103 -19.50 32.12 -24.36
CA ASP A 103 -20.23 33.14 -23.59
C ASP A 103 -19.28 34.10 -22.87
N LYS A 104 -19.69 35.37 -22.85
CA LYS A 104 -18.94 36.44 -22.18
C LYS A 104 -19.09 36.29 -20.67
N GLN A 105 -17.96 36.19 -19.99
CA GLN A 105 -17.88 36.36 -18.54
C GLN A 105 -18.35 37.79 -18.18
N PRO A 106 -19.34 37.98 -17.26
CA PRO A 106 -19.79 39.31 -16.88
C PRO A 106 -18.75 39.98 -15.97
N ASP A 107 -18.31 41.17 -16.36
CA ASP A 107 -17.55 42.08 -15.52
C ASP A 107 -18.53 43.11 -14.90
N GLN A 108 -18.66 43.12 -13.58
CA GLN A 108 -19.37 44.18 -12.84
C GLN A 108 -18.66 44.52 -11.53
N THR A 109 -17.89 45.59 -11.60
CA THR A 109 -17.63 46.48 -10.47
C THR A 109 -18.86 47.35 -10.20
N THR A 110 -19.25 47.50 -8.93
CA THR A 110 -20.08 48.65 -8.50
C THR A 110 -19.77 49.06 -7.08
N LYS A 111 -19.78 50.38 -6.87
CA LYS A 111 -19.55 51.07 -5.60
C LYS A 111 -20.84 51.23 -4.80
N ASP A 112 -20.65 51.45 -3.49
CA ASP A 112 -21.39 52.33 -2.58
C ASP A 112 -22.92 52.46 -2.75
N ASN A 113 -23.66 52.04 -1.71
CA ASN A 113 -24.59 52.95 -1.04
C ASN A 113 -24.95 52.47 0.38
N GLN A 114 -24.74 53.35 1.35
CA GLN A 114 -25.21 53.25 2.74
C GLN A 114 -26.68 53.68 2.83
N PRO A 115 -27.45 53.18 3.80
CA PRO A 115 -28.15 54.12 4.67
C PRO A 115 -28.07 53.76 6.17
N ASP A 116 -27.91 54.79 7.00
CA ASP A 116 -28.15 54.71 8.44
C ASP A 116 -29.64 54.47 8.75
N GLN A 117 -29.95 53.74 9.83
CA GLN A 117 -30.60 54.34 11.00
C GLN A 117 -30.75 53.39 12.20
N THR A 118 -30.18 53.84 13.33
CA THR A 118 -30.69 53.78 14.72
C THR A 118 -31.97 52.97 15.05
N SER A 119 -31.91 52.15 16.11
CA SER A 119 -32.65 52.40 17.38
C SER A 119 -32.40 51.38 18.51
N LYS A 120 -32.04 51.92 19.70
CA LYS A 120 -32.49 51.62 21.08
C LYS A 120 -33.06 50.22 21.41
N THR A 121 -32.45 49.45 22.33
CA THR A 121 -32.59 49.52 23.82
C THR A 121 -33.68 48.57 24.34
N ASP A 122 -33.30 47.61 25.20
CA ASP A 122 -33.97 47.47 26.50
C ASP A 122 -33.10 46.70 27.52
N GLU A 123 -33.18 47.15 28.78
CA GLU A 123 -32.56 46.50 29.93
C GLU A 123 -33.47 45.40 30.50
N SER A 124 -32.90 44.35 31.09
CA SER A 124 -33.52 43.72 32.25
C SER A 124 -32.46 43.09 33.17
N LYS A 125 -32.81 42.93 34.44
CA LYS A 125 -31.90 43.08 35.58
C LYS A 125 -32.16 42.04 36.66
N THR A 126 -31.08 41.58 37.33
CA THR A 126 -31.09 40.76 38.57
C THR A 126 -31.65 39.33 38.44
N THR A 127 -31.17 38.32 39.20
CA THR A 127 -30.99 38.30 40.67
C THR A 127 -29.84 37.39 41.14
N THR A 128 -29.35 37.64 42.35
CA THR A 128 -28.22 36.98 43.07
C THR A 128 -28.62 35.70 43.87
N THR A 129 -27.64 35.13 44.60
CA THR A 129 -27.77 34.37 45.88
C THR A 129 -27.87 32.82 45.76
N ASP A 130 -27.00 31.97 46.35
CA ASP A 130 -25.69 32.19 47.02
C ASP A 130 -24.79 30.92 47.13
N LYS A 131 -23.49 31.14 47.41
CA LYS A 131 -22.54 30.38 48.28
C LYS A 131 -22.94 29.01 48.88
N SER A 132 -22.11 27.99 48.63
CA SER A 132 -21.77 26.98 49.66
C SER A 132 -20.44 26.27 49.40
N SER A 133 -19.78 25.89 50.49
CA SER A 133 -18.48 25.22 50.56
C SER A 133 -18.60 23.71 50.78
N THR A 134 -17.72 22.91 50.17
CA THR A 134 -17.26 21.64 50.78
C THR A 134 -15.81 21.38 50.40
N ALA A 135 -14.96 21.10 51.40
CA ALA A 135 -13.58 20.66 51.17
C ALA A 135 -13.54 19.14 50.89
N GLY A 136 -12.77 18.73 49.89
CA GLY A 136 -12.61 17.32 49.49
C GLY A 136 -11.15 16.90 49.46
N THR A 137 -10.64 16.44 50.59
CA THR A 137 -9.30 15.85 50.73
C THR A 137 -9.15 14.61 49.84
N SER A 138 -8.07 14.50 49.06
CA SER A 138 -7.68 13.22 48.44
C SER A 138 -6.16 13.05 48.36
N THR A 139 -5.66 12.41 49.41
CA THR A 139 -4.44 11.60 49.56
C THR A 139 -3.51 11.45 48.34
N THR A 140 -2.30 12.03 48.44
CA THR A 140 -1.14 11.64 47.62
C THR A 140 -0.50 10.38 48.19
N THR A 141 -0.59 9.25 47.50
CA THR A 141 0.12 8.01 47.88
C THR A 141 1.49 7.97 47.22
N THR A 142 2.53 8.34 47.98
CA THR A 142 3.93 8.20 47.57
C THR A 142 4.40 6.76 47.86
N THR A 143 4.61 5.95 46.82
CA THR A 143 5.17 4.61 47.00
C THR A 143 6.70 4.66 47.01
N THR A 144 7.28 4.59 48.20
CA THR A 144 8.71 4.44 48.44
C THR A 144 9.14 3.01 48.14
N THR A 145 10.08 2.80 47.21
CA THR A 145 10.66 1.47 46.94
C THR A 145 12.09 1.38 47.47
N THR A 146 12.22 1.03 48.74
CA THR A 146 13.44 0.46 49.33
C THR A 146 13.69 -0.89 48.63
N GLY A 147 14.84 -1.17 48.03
CA GLY A 147 16.13 -1.33 48.70
C GLY A 147 16.30 -2.79 49.11
N GLY A 148 16.71 -3.65 48.18
CA GLY A 148 16.88 -5.09 48.37
C GLY A 148 18.15 -5.59 47.69
N SER A 149 19.22 -5.73 48.48
CA SER A 149 20.55 -6.16 48.03
C SER A 149 20.73 -7.66 48.19
N THR A 150 21.15 -8.36 47.15
CA THR A 150 21.78 -9.69 47.25
C THR A 150 22.99 -9.82 46.32
N THR A 151 24.16 -9.92 46.94
CA THR A 151 25.44 -10.28 46.34
C THR A 151 25.56 -11.78 46.09
N THR A 152 26.05 -12.18 44.91
CA THR A 152 26.70 -13.50 44.69
C THR A 152 27.78 -13.40 43.59
N THR A 153 29.00 -13.11 44.06
CA THR A 153 30.26 -13.83 43.81
C THR A 153 30.46 -14.66 42.53
N ASP A 154 31.55 -14.29 41.82
CA ASP A 154 32.52 -15.07 41.04
C ASP A 154 32.19 -16.45 40.43
N GLY A 155 32.57 -16.59 39.15
CA GLY A 155 32.56 -17.86 38.41
C GLY A 155 33.45 -17.81 37.17
N SER A 156 34.75 -17.62 37.34
CA SER A 156 35.73 -17.65 36.25
C SER A 156 36.02 -19.08 35.79
N THR A 157 35.94 -19.35 34.49
CA THR A 157 36.66 -20.46 33.87
C THR A 157 36.99 -20.19 32.40
N THR A 158 38.24 -19.81 32.16
CA THR A 158 38.91 -19.98 30.86
C THR A 158 39.24 -21.45 30.64
N THR A 159 38.96 -22.00 29.45
CA THR A 159 39.63 -23.20 28.95
C THR A 159 40.09 -23.02 27.52
N THR A 160 41.41 -23.19 27.35
CA THR A 160 42.11 -23.29 26.06
C THR A 160 42.26 -24.77 25.73
N ASP A 161 42.19 -25.11 24.43
CA ASP A 161 42.93 -26.17 23.71
C ASP A 161 42.08 -26.64 22.51
N ALA A 162 42.53 -26.54 21.26
CA ALA A 162 43.72 -27.12 20.64
C ALA A 162 43.60 -28.63 20.40
N SER A 163 43.20 -29.01 19.19
CA SER A 163 43.67 -30.26 18.58
C SER A 163 43.81 -30.13 17.06
N LYS A 164 44.95 -30.61 16.55
CA LYS A 164 45.25 -30.73 15.13
C LYS A 164 44.92 -32.15 14.67
N THR A 165 44.31 -32.29 13.49
CA THR A 165 44.42 -33.53 12.71
C THR A 165 44.75 -33.20 11.27
N THR A 166 46.03 -33.34 10.93
CA THR A 166 46.53 -33.40 9.55
C THR A 166 46.43 -34.82 9.05
N THR A 167 45.88 -35.03 7.85
CA THR A 167 46.00 -36.30 7.13
C THR A 167 46.62 -36.02 5.76
N ASN A 168 47.91 -36.34 5.63
CA ASN A 168 48.57 -36.39 4.33
C ASN A 168 48.09 -37.65 3.60
N THR A 169 47.85 -37.54 2.29
CA THR A 169 47.83 -38.69 1.39
C THR A 169 48.63 -38.33 0.14
N ASP A 170 49.86 -38.82 0.08
CA ASP A 170 50.66 -38.78 -1.14
C ASP A 170 49.96 -39.59 -2.25
N SER A 171 50.00 -39.08 -3.48
CA SER A 171 49.75 -39.90 -4.67
C SER A 171 50.56 -39.38 -5.84
N SER A 172 51.19 -40.33 -6.53
CA SER A 172 52.39 -40.13 -7.33
C SER A 172 52.16 -39.50 -8.70
N ASN A 173 53.21 -38.86 -9.23
CA ASN A 173 53.30 -38.42 -10.62
C ASN A 173 52.91 -39.51 -11.64
N THR A 174 52.13 -39.14 -12.65
CA THR A 174 52.29 -39.68 -14.01
C THR A 174 52.21 -38.53 -15.01
N THR A 175 53.36 -38.11 -15.54
CA THR A 175 53.45 -37.00 -16.50
C THR A 175 53.37 -37.55 -17.93
N THR A 176 52.17 -37.58 -18.52
CA THR A 176 51.98 -38.03 -19.90
C THR A 176 51.91 -36.84 -20.85
N SER A 177 52.99 -36.58 -21.59
CA SER A 177 53.04 -35.52 -22.60
C SER A 177 52.33 -35.94 -23.88
N THR A 178 51.04 -35.63 -24.00
CA THR A 178 50.29 -35.76 -25.25
C THR A 178 50.54 -34.58 -26.18
N THR A 179 50.94 -34.89 -27.41
CA THR A 179 51.13 -33.93 -28.52
C THR A 179 49.83 -33.21 -28.85
N GLY A 180 49.94 -31.92 -29.20
CA GLY A 180 48.79 -31.03 -29.34
C GLY A 180 47.92 -31.32 -30.55
N ASP A 181 46.75 -31.92 -30.31
CA ASP A 181 45.63 -31.85 -31.23
C ASP A 181 44.87 -30.52 -31.08
N SER A 182 44.35 -30.04 -32.21
CA SER A 182 43.56 -28.80 -32.31
C SER A 182 42.19 -28.96 -31.65
N SER A 183 42.18 -28.96 -30.31
CA SER A 183 40.96 -29.03 -29.50
C SER A 183 40.03 -27.86 -29.86
N ALA A 184 38.96 -28.23 -30.57
CA ALA A 184 37.88 -27.34 -30.98
C ALA A 184 37.15 -26.76 -29.77
N CYS A 185 36.57 -25.57 -29.96
CA CYS A 185 35.85 -24.85 -28.91
C CYS A 185 34.51 -25.55 -28.61
N VAL A 186 34.50 -26.49 -27.66
CA VAL A 186 33.28 -27.17 -27.21
C VAL A 186 32.55 -26.26 -26.22
N THR A 187 31.55 -25.52 -26.70
CA THR A 187 30.60 -24.79 -25.85
C THR A 187 29.64 -25.76 -25.17
N THR A 188 29.88 -26.08 -23.90
CA THR A 188 28.90 -26.79 -23.06
C THR A 188 27.77 -25.85 -22.64
N THR A 189 26.64 -25.92 -23.34
CA THR A 189 25.42 -25.18 -22.95
C THR A 189 24.73 -25.87 -21.78
N THR A 190 25.19 -25.60 -20.56
CA THR A 190 24.50 -26.05 -19.34
C THR A 190 23.14 -25.36 -19.25
N LYS A 191 22.05 -26.13 -19.23
CA LYS A 191 20.73 -25.62 -18.80
C LYS A 191 20.77 -25.42 -17.29
N TYR A 192 20.53 -24.19 -16.84
CA TYR A 192 20.55 -23.86 -15.42
C TYR A 192 19.14 -23.86 -14.83
N ALA A 193 19.00 -24.46 -13.66
CA ALA A 193 17.80 -24.27 -12.84
C ALA A 193 17.78 -22.82 -12.34
N PRO A 194 16.62 -22.14 -12.33
CA PRO A 194 16.50 -20.85 -11.68
C PRO A 194 16.87 -21.01 -10.20
N ALA A 195 17.74 -20.15 -9.68
CA ALA A 195 18.09 -20.19 -8.27
C ALA A 195 16.86 -19.87 -7.44
N ALA A 196 16.39 -20.88 -6.68
CA ALA A 196 15.42 -20.67 -5.63
C ALA A 196 16.04 -19.71 -4.62
N THR A 197 15.56 -18.47 -4.64
CA THR A 197 15.98 -17.41 -3.73
C THR A 197 15.00 -17.42 -2.57
N ASP A 198 15.47 -17.82 -1.39
CA ASP A 198 14.68 -17.69 -0.18
C ASP A 198 14.67 -16.23 0.27
N ALA A 199 13.51 -15.75 0.71
CA ALA A 199 13.32 -14.45 1.30
C ALA A 199 14.11 -14.36 2.61
N VAL A 200 14.85 -13.28 2.76
CA VAL A 200 15.58 -12.96 3.98
C VAL A 200 14.65 -12.15 4.89
N SER A 201 14.60 -12.55 6.15
CA SER A 201 13.95 -11.80 7.23
C SER A 201 14.27 -10.31 7.13
N VAL A 202 13.25 -9.47 6.96
CA VAL A 202 13.44 -8.02 6.79
C VAL A 202 14.05 -7.38 8.03
N CYS A 203 13.86 -7.99 9.20
CA CYS A 203 14.53 -7.62 10.45
C CYS A 203 16.05 -7.78 10.42
N LYS A 204 16.62 -8.54 9.47
CA LYS A 204 18.07 -8.61 9.24
C LYS A 204 18.58 -7.52 8.29
N VAL A 205 17.71 -7.04 7.39
CA VAL A 205 18.06 -6.16 6.26
C VAL A 205 17.84 -4.69 6.61
N ALA A 206 16.72 -4.41 7.27
CA ALA A 206 16.35 -3.11 7.80
C ALA A 206 16.00 -3.32 9.28
N PRO A 207 16.98 -3.55 10.16
CA PRO A 207 16.72 -3.93 11.55
C PRO A 207 15.89 -2.88 12.29
N ASP A 208 15.98 -1.61 11.92
CA ASP A 208 15.18 -0.52 12.50
C ASP A 208 13.67 -0.66 12.23
N VAL A 209 13.27 -1.40 11.19
CA VAL A 209 11.85 -1.79 10.94
C VAL A 209 11.32 -2.74 12.02
N CYS A 210 12.20 -3.54 12.62
CA CYS A 210 11.83 -4.55 13.62
C CYS A 210 12.29 -4.24 15.04
N LYS A 211 13.24 -3.32 15.24
CA LYS A 211 13.71 -2.89 16.57
C LYS A 211 12.56 -2.37 17.43
N ASN A 212 11.62 -1.65 16.83
CA ASN A 212 10.26 -1.58 17.36
C ASN A 212 9.26 -1.18 16.24
N PRO A 213 8.47 -2.11 15.67
CA PRO A 213 7.42 -1.74 14.71
C PRO A 213 6.36 -0.82 15.34
N ASP A 214 6.25 -0.78 16.67
CA ASP A 214 5.34 0.10 17.40
C ASP A 214 5.95 1.50 17.69
N ASP A 215 7.29 1.65 17.79
CA ASP A 215 7.95 2.97 17.83
C ASP A 215 8.06 3.60 16.44
N LEU A 216 7.62 2.90 15.37
CA LEU A 216 7.41 3.56 14.08
C LEU A 216 6.39 4.70 14.19
N GLU A 217 5.55 4.75 15.22
CA GLU A 217 4.73 5.92 15.55
C GLU A 217 5.46 7.02 16.33
N ALA A 218 6.39 6.64 17.21
CA ALA A 218 7.21 7.58 18.00
C ALA A 218 8.32 8.23 17.15
N ALA A 219 8.81 7.53 16.14
CA ALA A 219 9.62 8.06 15.04
C ALA A 219 8.78 8.92 14.07
N ASP A 220 7.98 9.85 14.64
CA ASP A 220 7.19 10.85 13.94
C ASP A 220 8.18 11.84 13.29
N PHE A 221 8.49 11.56 12.02
CA PHE A 221 9.09 12.48 11.04
C PHE A 221 10.54 12.93 11.17
N ILE A 222 11.27 12.52 12.20
CA ILE A 222 12.69 12.86 12.32
C ILE A 222 13.52 11.94 11.39
N ASP A 223 13.66 12.34 10.12
CA ASP A 223 14.68 11.84 9.18
C ASP A 223 16.08 12.40 9.56
N ASP A 224 16.16 13.33 10.52
CA ASP A 224 17.41 13.66 11.21
C ASP A 224 17.77 12.53 12.18
N VAL A 225 19.02 12.07 12.08
CA VAL A 225 19.57 10.99 12.91
C VAL A 225 19.65 11.44 14.37
N VAL A 226 18.57 11.24 15.14
CA VAL A 226 18.67 11.18 16.60
C VAL A 226 19.33 9.85 16.93
N ASP A 227 20.54 9.93 17.46
CA ASP A 227 21.35 8.75 17.74
C ASP A 227 20.72 7.91 18.86
N HIS A 228 19.95 6.89 18.48
CA HIS A 228 19.23 5.99 19.40
C HIS A 228 20.15 4.96 20.08
N THR A 229 21.41 5.30 20.34
CA THR A 229 22.46 4.44 20.94
C THR A 229 22.23 4.07 22.41
N GLY A 230 21.06 4.42 22.99
CA GLY A 230 20.71 4.19 24.39
C GLY A 230 19.48 3.33 24.67
N ILE A 231 18.80 2.76 23.65
CA ILE A 231 17.65 1.87 23.88
C ILE A 231 18.15 0.46 24.19
N GLU A 232 18.01 0.01 25.44
CA GLU A 232 18.35 -1.36 25.84
C GLU A 232 17.18 -2.31 25.56
N ALA A 233 17.45 -3.61 25.41
CA ALA A 233 16.41 -4.63 25.17
C ALA A 233 15.38 -4.76 26.32
N ARG A 234 15.61 -4.13 27.47
CA ARG A 234 14.65 -4.01 28.59
C ARG A 234 13.62 -2.90 28.39
N ASP A 235 13.89 -1.94 27.50
CA ASP A 235 13.01 -0.82 27.17
C ASP A 235 11.94 -1.23 26.12
N LEU A 236 11.96 -2.50 25.70
CA LEU A 236 10.91 -3.16 24.92
C LEU A 236 9.66 -3.39 25.80
N GLU A 237 9.02 -2.30 26.23
CA GLU A 237 7.89 -2.34 27.13
C GLU A 237 6.74 -3.21 26.58
N LYS A 238 6.10 -3.95 27.47
CA LYS A 238 5.19 -5.03 27.11
C LYS A 238 3.91 -4.47 26.49
N ARG A 239 3.77 -4.67 25.18
CA ARG A 239 2.85 -4.00 24.24
C ARG A 239 1.33 -4.03 24.55
N SER A 240 0.91 -4.66 25.65
CA SER A 240 -0.50 -4.72 26.09
C SER A 240 -0.99 -3.46 26.80
N SER A 241 -0.11 -2.50 27.10
CA SER A 241 -0.45 -1.23 27.74
C SER A 241 -1.22 -0.27 26.81
N ALA A 242 -1.81 0.77 27.41
CA ALA A 242 -2.42 1.89 26.67
C ALA A 242 -1.32 2.71 25.98
N ARG A 243 -1.41 2.90 24.66
CA ARG A 243 -0.40 3.67 23.89
C ARG A 243 -0.86 5.12 23.69
N PRO A 244 0.00 6.14 23.84
CA PRO A 244 -0.35 7.53 23.56
C PRO A 244 -0.30 7.87 22.06
N PHE A 245 -1.33 8.53 21.54
CA PHE A 245 -1.46 8.98 20.15
C PHE A 245 -1.55 10.51 20.06
N ASN A 246 -0.71 11.20 20.85
CA ASN A 246 -0.82 12.65 21.00
C ASN A 246 -0.60 13.41 19.69
N ILE A 247 -1.28 14.55 19.53
CA ILE A 247 -1.14 15.45 18.39
C ILE A 247 -0.69 16.83 18.88
N ALA A 248 0.52 17.22 18.52
CA ALA A 248 1.04 18.55 18.78
C ALA A 248 0.31 19.62 17.94
N LEU A 249 -0.12 20.69 18.60
CA LEU A 249 -0.79 21.86 18.03
C LEU A 249 0.13 23.11 18.13
N PRO A 250 -0.27 24.27 17.56
CA PRO A 250 0.41 25.53 17.80
C PRO A 250 0.44 25.91 19.28
N ASN A 251 1.33 26.84 19.64
CA ASN A 251 1.43 27.42 20.99
C ASN A 251 1.62 26.38 22.12
N ASN A 252 2.32 25.29 21.83
CA ASN A 252 2.55 24.15 22.74
C ASN A 252 1.26 23.44 23.22
N GLY A 253 0.15 23.60 22.51
CA GLY A 253 -1.04 22.77 22.71
C GLY A 253 -0.78 21.32 22.30
N GLU A 254 -1.49 20.38 22.93
CA GLU A 254 -1.40 18.96 22.63
C GLU A 254 -2.78 18.31 22.82
N ILE A 255 -3.31 17.68 21.77
CA ILE A 255 -4.46 16.78 21.90
C ILE A 255 -3.92 15.47 22.45
N LYS A 256 -4.33 15.11 23.67
CA LYS A 256 -3.95 13.86 24.32
C LYS A 256 -5.04 12.82 24.15
N MET A 257 -4.66 11.64 23.70
CA MET A 257 -5.52 10.48 23.59
C MET A 257 -4.66 9.22 23.61
N SER A 258 -5.21 8.13 24.13
CA SER A 258 -4.52 6.85 24.19
C SER A 258 -5.43 5.70 23.78
N SER A 259 -4.85 4.65 23.20
CA SER A 259 -5.58 3.39 22.99
C SER A 259 -5.92 2.72 24.31
N ILE A 260 -6.86 1.78 24.23
CA ILE A 260 -7.20 0.90 25.35
C ILE A 260 -6.22 -0.28 25.34
N PRO A 261 -5.80 -0.79 26.51
CA PRO A 261 -5.04 -2.03 26.63
C PRO A 261 -5.66 -3.18 25.84
N TYR A 262 -4.83 -3.89 25.06
CA TYR A 262 -5.27 -5.06 24.28
C TYR A 262 -4.61 -6.36 24.77
N VAL A 263 -5.07 -7.50 24.24
CA VAL A 263 -4.65 -8.81 24.75
C VAL A 263 -3.19 -9.08 24.43
N GLU A 264 -2.40 -9.46 25.44
CA GLU A 264 -1.04 -9.94 25.21
C GLU A 264 -1.04 -11.19 24.33
N ARG A 265 -0.15 -11.24 23.34
CA ARG A 265 -0.01 -12.37 22.42
C ARG A 265 -0.03 -13.76 23.08
N PRO A 266 0.74 -14.06 24.15
CA PRO A 266 0.67 -15.38 24.79
C PRO A 266 -0.69 -15.69 25.41
N ALA A 267 -1.32 -14.70 26.05
CA ALA A 267 -2.64 -14.84 26.64
C ALA A 267 -3.74 -15.00 25.57
N PHE A 268 -3.64 -14.25 24.48
CA PHE A 268 -4.52 -14.36 23.33
C PHE A 268 -4.43 -15.75 22.71
N VAL A 269 -3.22 -16.20 22.37
CA VAL A 269 -2.96 -17.54 21.81
C VAL A 269 -3.52 -18.66 22.69
N GLU A 270 -3.36 -18.56 24.02
CA GLU A 270 -3.86 -19.59 24.93
C GLU A 270 -5.40 -19.55 25.04
N GLU A 271 -6.00 -18.35 24.97
CA GLU A 271 -7.44 -18.19 24.79
C GLU A 271 -7.91 -18.79 23.45
N LEU A 272 -7.18 -18.64 22.34
CA LEU A 272 -7.53 -19.24 21.04
C LEU A 272 -7.51 -20.77 21.08
N ARG A 273 -6.64 -21.37 21.91
CA ARG A 273 -6.57 -22.83 22.09
C ARG A 273 -7.71 -23.38 22.96
N THR A 274 -8.20 -22.57 23.89
CA THR A 274 -9.16 -22.98 24.92
C THR A 274 -10.59 -22.54 24.64
N THR A 275 -10.79 -21.52 23.80
CA THR A 275 -12.11 -21.04 23.39
C THR A 275 -12.88 -22.08 22.57
N THR A 276 -14.18 -22.17 22.82
CA THR A 276 -15.12 -22.92 21.97
C THR A 276 -15.46 -22.17 20.68
N ASP A 277 -15.17 -20.86 20.62
CA ASP A 277 -15.33 -20.01 19.43
C ASP A 277 -14.17 -20.23 18.45
N LYS A 278 -14.10 -21.45 17.93
CA LYS A 278 -13.02 -21.92 17.04
C LYS A 278 -13.03 -21.19 15.70
N ASP A 279 -14.20 -20.73 15.27
CA ASP A 279 -14.42 -20.18 13.93
C ASP A 279 -13.68 -18.85 13.73
N LEU A 280 -13.50 -18.05 14.79
CA LEU A 280 -12.76 -16.79 14.71
C LEU A 280 -11.24 -16.95 14.49
N TYR A 281 -10.62 -18.08 14.87
CA TYR A 281 -9.16 -18.16 15.08
C TYR A 281 -8.47 -19.51 14.76
N THR A 282 -8.98 -20.30 13.81
CA THR A 282 -8.31 -21.55 13.37
C THR A 282 -7.03 -21.34 12.56
N LYS A 283 -6.70 -20.10 12.17
CA LYS A 283 -5.71 -19.76 11.14
C LYS A 283 -4.76 -18.64 11.58
N VAL A 284 -3.61 -18.58 10.93
CA VAL A 284 -2.70 -17.42 10.92
C VAL A 284 -2.47 -16.97 9.48
N PHE A 285 -2.16 -15.71 9.25
CA PHE A 285 -1.76 -15.23 7.94
C PHE A 285 -0.25 -15.25 7.80
N ASP A 286 0.23 -16.00 6.80
CA ASP A 286 1.66 -16.19 6.52
C ASP A 286 1.90 -16.50 5.03
N TYR A 287 3.17 -16.48 4.62
CA TYR A 287 3.58 -16.98 3.31
C TYR A 287 3.46 -18.51 3.22
N SER A 288 3.04 -19.00 2.05
CA SER A 288 3.05 -20.44 1.74
C SER A 288 4.44 -21.04 1.62
N THR A 289 5.44 -20.25 1.23
CA THR A 289 6.82 -20.69 1.09
C THR A 289 7.81 -19.60 1.51
N SER A 290 9.10 -19.95 1.55
CA SER A 290 10.20 -18.98 1.70
C SER A 290 10.55 -18.25 0.40
N LYS A 291 10.11 -18.69 -0.79
CA LYS A 291 10.69 -18.24 -2.07
C LYS A 291 10.33 -16.79 -2.43
N LEU A 292 11.27 -16.03 -3.00
CA LEU A 292 11.04 -14.66 -3.50
C LEU A 292 9.96 -14.59 -4.59
N ASP A 293 9.93 -15.57 -5.49
CA ASP A 293 9.00 -15.65 -6.61
C ASP A 293 7.63 -16.25 -6.23
N ASP A 294 7.44 -16.59 -4.96
CA ASP A 294 6.14 -16.86 -4.35
C ASP A 294 5.78 -15.73 -3.38
N VAL A 295 4.84 -14.89 -3.78
CA VAL A 295 4.31 -13.78 -2.96
C VAL A 295 3.05 -14.17 -2.19
N LYS A 296 2.57 -15.42 -2.30
CA LYS A 296 1.28 -15.84 -1.72
C LYS A 296 1.31 -15.78 -0.20
N CYS A 297 0.65 -14.76 0.36
CA CYS A 297 0.40 -14.55 1.77
C CYS A 297 -1.09 -14.77 2.05
N GLY A 298 -1.40 -15.74 2.91
CA GLY A 298 -2.77 -16.21 3.10
C GLY A 298 -2.93 -17.08 4.35
N PRO A 299 -4.13 -17.63 4.57
CA PRO A 299 -4.44 -18.40 5.77
C PRO A 299 -3.68 -19.73 5.81
N GLN A 300 -2.79 -19.87 6.77
CA GLN A 300 -2.14 -21.11 7.17
C GLN A 300 -2.79 -21.68 8.45
N LYS A 301 -2.57 -22.96 8.71
CA LYS A 301 -3.00 -23.62 9.96
C LYS A 301 -2.33 -22.95 11.16
N LEU A 302 -3.08 -22.70 12.24
CA LEU A 302 -2.53 -22.20 13.51
C LEU A 302 -1.35 -23.07 13.99
N PRO A 303 -0.13 -22.51 14.13
CA PRO A 303 1.04 -23.27 14.54
C PRO A 303 1.05 -23.55 16.05
N THR A 304 1.84 -24.55 16.43
CA THR A 304 1.97 -25.01 17.82
C THR A 304 3.39 -24.76 18.36
N GLY A 305 3.55 -24.84 19.68
CA GLY A 305 4.86 -24.63 20.31
C GLY A 305 5.42 -23.23 20.06
N LYS A 306 6.75 -23.16 19.82
CA LYS A 306 7.49 -21.90 19.66
C LYS A 306 7.18 -21.13 18.38
N ASP A 307 6.69 -21.80 17.33
CA ASP A 307 6.41 -21.14 16.06
C ASP A 307 5.36 -20.02 16.18
N ILE A 308 4.50 -20.08 17.20
CA ILE A 308 3.52 -19.01 17.47
C ILE A 308 4.18 -17.66 17.83
N GLU A 309 5.43 -17.66 18.28
CA GLU A 309 6.21 -16.44 18.58
C GLU A 309 6.57 -15.64 17.32
N LYS A 310 6.41 -16.23 16.12
CA LYS A 310 6.59 -15.56 14.82
C LYS A 310 5.40 -14.65 14.45
N TYR A 311 4.26 -14.78 15.12
CA TYR A 311 3.03 -14.06 14.77
C TYR A 311 2.75 -12.92 15.76
N ALA A 312 2.05 -11.89 15.31
CA ALA A 312 1.51 -10.81 16.10
C ALA A 312 -0.02 -10.95 16.24
N VAL A 313 -0.57 -10.45 17.35
CA VAL A 313 -2.01 -10.18 17.49
C VAL A 313 -2.25 -8.80 16.91
N GLU A 314 -3.06 -8.71 15.86
CA GLU A 314 -3.01 -7.57 14.96
C GLU A 314 -4.35 -6.88 14.71
N HIS A 315 -4.34 -5.54 14.77
CA HIS A 315 -5.47 -4.68 14.40
C HIS A 315 -5.47 -4.55 12.88
N ILE A 316 -6.57 -4.88 12.19
CA ILE A 316 -6.53 -4.87 10.73
C ILE A 316 -6.38 -3.42 10.23
N VAL A 317 -7.14 -2.50 10.81
CA VAL A 317 -6.90 -1.05 10.73
C VAL A 317 -5.93 -0.60 11.83
N GLU A 318 -4.79 -0.01 11.46
CA GLU A 318 -3.81 0.49 12.43
C GLU A 318 -4.38 1.58 13.35
N LEU A 319 -3.95 1.59 14.62
CA LEU A 319 -4.43 2.55 15.61
C LEU A 319 -4.06 4.01 15.28
N GLN A 320 -2.95 4.25 14.58
CA GLN A 320 -2.57 5.58 14.06
C GLN A 320 -3.62 6.21 13.14
N THR A 321 -4.55 5.43 12.59
CA THR A 321 -5.69 5.91 11.79
C THR A 321 -6.53 6.92 12.58
N VAL A 322 -6.66 6.77 13.90
CA VAL A 322 -7.39 7.72 14.76
C VAL A 322 -6.64 9.06 14.82
N LYS A 323 -5.31 9.03 14.98
CA LYS A 323 -4.44 10.21 14.99
C LYS A 323 -4.49 10.97 13.66
N ASP A 324 -4.42 10.23 12.55
CA ASP A 324 -4.50 10.79 11.21
C ASP A 324 -5.92 11.29 10.86
N PHE A 325 -6.97 10.63 11.34
CA PHE A 325 -8.34 11.13 11.22
C PHE A 325 -8.53 12.45 11.97
N VAL A 326 -8.02 12.61 13.20
CA VAL A 326 -8.12 13.88 13.94
C VAL A 326 -7.36 15.00 13.22
N LYS A 327 -6.15 14.74 12.68
CA LYS A 327 -5.43 15.71 11.83
C LYS A 327 -6.26 16.12 10.61
N TYR A 328 -6.89 15.16 9.94
CA TYR A 328 -7.76 15.42 8.79
C TYR A 328 -9.01 16.21 9.21
N ALA A 329 -9.69 15.82 10.29
CA ALA A 329 -10.91 16.46 10.78
C ALA A 329 -10.69 17.92 11.25
N LEU A 330 -9.46 18.29 11.60
CA LEU A 330 -9.02 19.66 11.90
C LEU A 330 -8.79 20.53 10.66
N VAL A 331 -8.50 19.95 9.49
CA VAL A 331 -7.98 20.68 8.32
C VAL A 331 -8.80 20.49 7.03
N GLY A 332 -9.45 19.33 6.85
CA GLY A 332 -10.21 18.97 5.65
C GLY A 332 -9.34 18.73 4.40
N ASP A 333 -8.07 18.37 4.57
CA ASP A 333 -7.09 18.14 3.50
C ASP A 333 -6.25 16.90 3.82
N ILE A 334 -6.30 15.86 2.99
CA ILE A 334 -5.57 14.60 3.22
C ILE A 334 -4.05 14.75 3.11
N SER A 335 -3.54 15.79 2.41
CA SER A 335 -2.11 16.02 2.25
C SER A 335 -1.40 16.47 3.53
N VAL A 336 -2.14 16.81 4.60
CA VAL A 336 -1.55 17.08 5.92
C VAL A 336 -0.83 15.85 6.49
N LEU A 337 -1.23 14.66 6.06
CA LEU A 337 -0.72 13.38 6.55
C LEU A 337 0.66 13.02 6.00
N ASP A 338 1.13 13.75 4.99
CA ASP A 338 2.51 13.69 4.48
C ASP A 338 3.43 14.77 5.11
N SER A 339 2.85 15.71 5.88
CA SER A 339 3.60 16.83 6.43
C SER A 339 4.51 16.37 7.56
N ARG A 340 5.81 16.37 7.28
CA ARG A 340 6.84 15.97 8.24
C ARG A 340 7.09 16.97 9.37
N SER A 341 6.57 18.18 9.26
CA SER A 341 6.77 19.23 10.24
C SER A 341 5.44 19.66 10.85
N LYS A 342 5.51 20.38 11.97
CA LYS A 342 4.33 21.03 12.58
C LYS A 342 3.65 22.05 11.66
N ALA A 343 4.19 22.34 10.46
CA ALA A 343 3.61 23.27 9.49
C ALA A 343 2.21 22.89 9.01
N TRP A 344 1.78 21.61 9.12
CA TRP A 344 0.39 21.24 8.86
C TRP A 344 -0.61 22.01 9.74
N THR A 345 -0.22 22.41 10.95
CA THR A 345 -1.08 23.17 11.86
C THR A 345 -1.42 24.57 11.33
N ASN A 346 -0.59 25.13 10.44
CA ASN A 346 -0.88 26.40 9.76
C ASN A 346 -2.00 26.27 8.71
N LYS A 347 -2.41 25.03 8.35
CA LYS A 347 -3.54 24.78 7.44
C LYS A 347 -4.89 24.72 8.18
N ILE A 348 -4.92 24.67 9.52
CA ILE A 348 -6.17 24.63 10.30
C ILE A 348 -6.97 25.93 10.04
N PRO A 349 -8.17 25.88 9.44
CA PRO A 349 -8.89 27.08 9.05
C PRO A 349 -9.52 27.77 10.26
N ALA A 350 -9.22 29.06 10.44
CA ALA A 350 -9.73 29.86 11.56
C ALA A 350 -11.26 30.01 11.59
N SER A 351 -11.92 29.86 10.44
CA SER A 351 -13.38 29.92 10.26
C SER A 351 -14.12 28.62 10.62
N GLY A 352 -13.42 27.51 10.84
CA GLY A 352 -14.04 26.19 10.94
C GLY A 352 -14.53 25.61 9.60
N THR A 353 -14.15 26.21 8.46
CA THR A 353 -14.48 25.74 7.11
C THR A 353 -13.29 25.95 6.17
N THR A 354 -12.95 24.96 5.35
CA THR A 354 -11.85 25.06 4.38
C THR A 354 -12.18 26.02 3.23
N ALA A 355 -11.16 26.41 2.45
CA ALA A 355 -11.36 27.18 1.21
C ALA A 355 -12.24 26.47 0.17
N ALA A 356 -12.41 25.15 0.28
CA ALA A 356 -13.30 24.34 -0.56
C ALA A 356 -14.72 24.17 0.02
N GLY A 357 -15.05 24.87 1.12
CA GLY A 357 -16.38 24.80 1.76
C GLY A 357 -16.58 23.59 2.68
N VAL A 358 -15.55 22.78 2.93
CA VAL A 358 -15.64 21.61 3.83
C VAL A 358 -15.64 22.10 5.28
N LYS A 359 -16.70 21.83 6.04
CA LYS A 359 -16.77 22.10 7.48
C LYS A 359 -15.78 21.19 8.22
N VAL A 360 -14.94 21.76 9.08
CA VAL A 360 -14.00 21.03 9.94
C VAL A 360 -14.44 21.07 11.40
N ILE A 361 -13.87 20.21 12.24
CA ILE A 361 -14.09 20.20 13.68
C ILE A 361 -13.09 21.14 14.36
N SER A 362 -13.56 21.95 15.32
CA SER A 362 -12.69 22.88 16.06
C SER A 362 -11.64 22.12 16.87
N LYS A 363 -10.42 22.68 16.93
CA LYS A 363 -9.35 22.21 17.85
C LYS A 363 -9.81 22.11 19.30
N ASP A 364 -10.74 22.97 19.73
CA ASP A 364 -11.18 23.03 21.12
C ASP A 364 -12.07 21.82 21.48
N TYR A 365 -12.72 21.20 20.48
CA TYR A 365 -13.43 19.93 20.65
C TYR A 365 -12.44 18.78 20.93
N PHE A 366 -11.36 18.70 20.15
CA PHE A 366 -10.34 17.66 20.33
C PHE A 366 -9.45 17.88 21.57
N LEU A 367 -9.23 19.13 21.99
CA LEU A 367 -8.49 19.46 23.20
C LEU A 367 -9.23 19.11 24.50
N LYS A 368 -10.57 19.06 24.46
CA LYS A 368 -11.39 18.89 25.67
C LYS A 368 -12.45 17.77 25.53
N PRO A 369 -13.63 17.96 24.90
CA PRO A 369 -14.64 16.91 24.71
C PRO A 369 -14.12 15.52 24.32
N TRP A 370 -13.13 15.45 23.43
CA TRP A 370 -12.63 14.18 22.89
C TRP A 370 -11.95 13.26 23.92
N GLY A 371 -11.28 13.84 24.92
CA GLY A 371 -10.57 13.14 25.99
C GLY A 371 -11.30 13.12 27.33
N GLU A 372 -12.45 13.80 27.45
CA GLU A 372 -13.26 13.88 28.67
C GLU A 372 -14.45 12.89 28.65
N SER A 373 -14.94 12.53 29.83
CA SER A 373 -16.07 11.59 30.02
C SER A 373 -17.43 12.26 29.75
N ILE A 374 -17.60 12.81 28.55
CA ILE A 374 -18.79 13.60 28.17
C ILE A 374 -20.01 12.77 27.80
N LEU A 375 -19.84 11.45 27.60
CA LEU A 375 -20.93 10.52 27.24
C LEU A 375 -21.49 9.77 28.47
N ALA A 376 -21.00 10.08 29.67
CA ALA A 376 -21.45 9.48 30.92
C ALA A 376 -22.96 9.67 31.11
N GLY A 377 -23.66 8.59 31.47
CA GLY A 377 -25.11 8.59 31.68
C GLY A 377 -25.96 8.67 30.41
N LYS A 378 -25.38 8.65 29.21
CA LYS A 378 -26.12 8.70 27.92
C LYS A 378 -26.72 7.36 27.48
N GLY A 379 -26.44 6.26 28.20
CA GLY A 379 -27.02 4.94 27.92
C GLY A 379 -26.50 4.25 26.66
N LEU A 380 -25.35 4.68 26.11
CA LEU A 380 -24.77 4.17 24.85
C LEU A 380 -24.39 2.68 24.87
N GLY A 381 -24.29 2.07 26.06
CA GLY A 381 -23.89 0.67 26.20
C GLY A 381 -22.46 0.40 25.71
N LYS A 382 -22.22 -0.90 25.46
CA LYS A 382 -20.93 -1.46 25.06
C LYS A 382 -20.61 -1.13 23.60
N VAL A 383 -19.32 -0.96 23.29
CA VAL A 383 -18.85 -0.78 21.92
C VAL A 383 -18.67 -2.14 21.23
N GLY A 384 -19.26 -2.31 20.05
CA GLY A 384 -19.13 -3.53 19.25
C GLY A 384 -19.49 -4.80 20.01
N LYS A 385 -18.62 -5.82 19.95
CA LYS A 385 -18.73 -7.07 20.74
C LYS A 385 -18.01 -6.98 22.10
N GLY A 386 -17.52 -5.80 22.48
CA GLY A 386 -16.79 -5.56 23.71
C GLY A 386 -17.63 -5.68 24.98
N THR A 387 -16.96 -5.76 26.13
CA THR A 387 -17.60 -5.75 27.46
C THR A 387 -17.58 -4.39 28.15
N ALA A 388 -16.74 -3.45 27.70
CA ALA A 388 -16.62 -2.12 28.27
C ALA A 388 -17.63 -1.12 27.67
N SER A 389 -18.23 -0.29 28.52
CA SER A 389 -18.81 0.99 28.11
C SER A 389 -17.73 2.04 28.30
N GLN A 390 -17.37 2.75 27.23
CA GLN A 390 -16.44 3.87 27.30
C GLN A 390 -17.24 5.16 27.20
N ASP A 391 -17.09 6.05 28.19
CA ASP A 391 -17.82 7.33 28.25
C ASP A 391 -16.99 8.49 27.67
N VAL A 392 -15.75 8.21 27.26
CA VAL A 392 -14.83 9.13 26.57
C VAL A 392 -14.85 8.86 25.06
N PRO A 393 -15.09 9.87 24.19
CA PRO A 393 -15.17 9.69 22.74
C PRO A 393 -13.97 8.99 22.11
N ALA A 394 -12.74 9.41 22.42
CA ALA A 394 -11.53 8.78 21.91
C ALA A 394 -11.45 7.29 22.26
N GLN A 395 -11.83 6.93 23.48
CA GLN A 395 -11.82 5.54 23.96
C GLN A 395 -12.89 4.69 23.26
N ARG A 396 -14.06 5.23 22.91
CA ARG A 396 -15.05 4.49 22.09
C ARG A 396 -14.50 4.17 20.70
N VAL A 397 -13.81 5.11 20.07
CA VAL A 397 -13.18 4.89 18.75
C VAL A 397 -12.04 3.87 18.81
N PHE A 398 -11.18 3.93 19.83
CA PHE A 398 -10.14 2.90 20.02
C PHE A 398 -10.73 1.52 20.36
N GLU A 399 -11.76 1.43 21.19
CA GLU A 399 -12.45 0.16 21.49
C GLU A 399 -13.07 -0.46 20.23
N ALA A 400 -13.58 0.36 19.30
CA ALA A 400 -14.14 -0.08 18.03
C ALA A 400 -13.10 -0.69 17.08
N LEU A 401 -11.85 -0.22 17.12
CA LEU A 401 -10.71 -0.79 16.38
C LEU A 401 -10.13 -2.07 17.01
N GLY A 402 -10.47 -2.36 18.27
CA GLY A 402 -10.08 -3.59 18.97
C GLY A 402 -9.44 -3.31 20.32
N SER A 403 -9.69 -4.20 21.29
CA SER A 403 -9.12 -4.10 22.63
C SER A 403 -9.19 -5.42 23.40
N LYS A 404 -8.74 -5.42 24.66
CA LYS A 404 -8.89 -6.58 25.55
C LYS A 404 -10.35 -6.99 25.75
N SER A 405 -11.30 -6.06 25.60
CA SER A 405 -12.74 -6.34 25.65
C SER A 405 -13.31 -6.62 24.26
N ASN A 406 -13.05 -5.81 23.24
CA ASN A 406 -13.52 -6.04 21.87
C ASN A 406 -12.48 -6.79 21.02
N LYS A 407 -12.47 -8.12 21.11
CA LYS A 407 -11.44 -8.96 20.44
C LYS A 407 -11.73 -9.31 18.99
N ALA A 408 -12.92 -9.00 18.45
CA ALA A 408 -13.34 -9.49 17.14
C ALA A 408 -12.54 -8.90 15.96
N ALA A 409 -11.96 -7.71 16.17
CA ALA A 409 -11.09 -6.99 15.23
C ALA A 409 -9.68 -7.60 15.08
N PHE A 410 -9.30 -8.57 15.92
CA PHE A 410 -7.95 -9.14 15.83
C PHE A 410 -7.84 -10.23 14.76
N LEU A 411 -6.65 -10.32 14.17
CA LEU A 411 -6.15 -11.48 13.44
C LEU A 411 -4.76 -11.86 13.94
N LEU A 412 -4.32 -13.08 13.63
CA LEU A 412 -2.92 -13.48 13.79
C LEU A 412 -2.19 -13.34 12.46
N LEU A 413 -1.17 -12.49 12.41
CA LEU A 413 -0.39 -12.18 11.21
C LEU A 413 1.10 -12.44 11.45
N ASN A 414 1.83 -12.93 10.46
CA ASN A 414 3.29 -13.04 10.51
C ASN A 414 3.89 -11.66 10.88
N SER A 415 4.78 -11.62 11.87
CA SER A 415 5.30 -10.35 12.44
C SER A 415 6.05 -9.49 11.43
N GLU A 416 6.63 -10.06 10.37
CA GLU A 416 7.31 -9.30 9.32
C GLU A 416 6.31 -8.65 8.35
N VAL A 417 5.30 -9.41 7.91
CA VAL A 417 4.17 -8.87 7.12
C VAL A 417 3.45 -7.78 7.90
N ASN A 418 3.37 -7.95 9.22
CA ASN A 418 2.79 -6.97 10.11
C ASN A 418 3.64 -5.69 10.24
N SER A 419 4.94 -5.83 10.46
CA SER A 419 5.86 -4.68 10.53
C SER A 419 5.85 -3.89 9.19
N MET A 420 5.70 -4.59 8.06
CA MET A 420 5.49 -3.95 6.75
C MET A 420 4.13 -3.25 6.63
N LYS A 421 3.06 -3.79 7.24
CA LYS A 421 1.73 -3.14 7.32
C LYS A 421 1.82 -1.80 8.05
N ALA A 422 2.42 -1.78 9.23
CA ALA A 422 2.62 -0.55 10.01
C ALA A 422 3.40 0.53 9.22
N LEU A 423 4.46 0.13 8.49
CA LEU A 423 5.19 1.02 7.59
C LEU A 423 4.32 1.57 6.45
N ILE A 424 3.62 0.70 5.71
CA ILE A 424 2.74 1.07 4.59
C ILE A 424 1.67 2.06 5.07
N TRP A 425 1.01 1.76 6.19
CA TRP A 425 -0.05 2.58 6.76
C TRP A 425 0.47 3.93 7.26
N GLY A 426 1.65 3.94 7.88
CA GLY A 426 2.39 5.14 8.26
C GLY A 426 2.98 5.92 7.07
N ARG A 427 2.77 5.45 5.83
CA ARG A 427 3.30 6.03 4.58
C ARG A 427 4.84 6.12 4.60
N LYS A 428 5.47 5.18 5.32
CA LYS A 428 6.91 5.03 5.49
C LYS A 428 7.51 4.13 4.40
N ARG A 429 8.84 4.13 4.33
CA ARG A 429 9.61 3.36 3.35
C ARG A 429 9.88 1.96 3.90
N GLY A 430 9.76 0.92 3.06
CA GLY A 430 10.08 -0.46 3.44
C GLY A 430 11.56 -0.69 3.82
N MET A 431 12.45 0.18 3.35
CA MET A 431 13.89 0.16 3.61
C MET A 431 14.46 1.59 3.50
N ASP A 432 15.53 1.86 4.24
CA ASP A 432 16.28 3.12 4.15
C ASP A 432 16.85 3.35 2.72
N PRO A 433 16.76 4.57 2.16
CA PRO A 433 17.27 4.88 0.81
C PRO A 433 18.75 4.61 0.56
N ALA A 434 19.61 4.79 1.56
CA ALA A 434 21.06 4.63 1.44
C ALA A 434 21.45 3.15 1.54
N GLU A 435 20.90 2.44 2.53
CA GLU A 435 21.07 0.99 2.67
C GLU A 435 20.49 0.22 1.48
N PHE A 436 19.33 0.63 0.93
CA PHE A 436 18.80 0.03 -0.30
C PHE A 436 19.78 0.19 -1.48
N LYS A 437 20.26 1.42 -1.73
CA LYS A 437 21.23 1.69 -2.82
C LYS A 437 22.52 0.90 -2.65
N LYS A 438 22.98 0.74 -1.41
CA LYS A 438 24.15 -0.06 -1.03
C LYS A 438 23.91 -1.55 -1.29
N ALA A 439 22.80 -2.13 -0.84
CA ALA A 439 22.44 -3.52 -1.09
C ALA A 439 22.27 -3.84 -2.59
N VAL A 440 21.60 -2.97 -3.35
CA VAL A 440 21.48 -3.06 -4.81
C VAL A 440 22.84 -2.99 -5.50
N LYS A 441 23.71 -2.04 -5.11
CA LYS A 441 25.05 -1.90 -5.70
C LYS A 441 25.94 -3.11 -5.40
N VAL A 442 25.88 -3.65 -4.18
CA VAL A 442 26.66 -4.82 -3.76
C VAL A 442 26.15 -6.09 -4.44
N SER A 443 24.83 -6.28 -4.55
CA SER A 443 24.25 -7.43 -5.25
C SER A 443 24.48 -7.40 -6.77
N ALA A 444 24.65 -6.22 -7.37
CA ALA A 444 24.97 -6.09 -8.78
C ALA A 444 26.45 -6.33 -9.13
N ASP A 445 27.38 -6.23 -8.17
CA ASP A 445 28.84 -6.28 -8.38
C ASP A 445 29.34 -7.71 -8.71
N PRO A 446 29.80 -8.00 -9.94
CA PRO A 446 30.28 -9.33 -10.31
C PRO A 446 31.50 -9.78 -9.50
N GLY A 447 32.27 -8.84 -8.94
CA GLY A 447 33.43 -9.13 -8.10
C GLY A 447 33.07 -9.79 -6.76
N LYS A 448 31.80 -9.74 -6.33
CA LYS A 448 31.31 -10.42 -5.11
C LYS A 448 31.02 -11.89 -5.30
N TYR A 449 31.19 -12.42 -6.51
CA TYR A 449 30.83 -13.80 -6.87
C TYR A 449 32.01 -14.62 -7.39
N ALA A 450 33.23 -14.24 -6.98
CA ALA A 450 34.44 -14.98 -7.32
C ALA A 450 34.43 -16.43 -6.80
N ASP A 451 33.78 -16.68 -5.67
CA ASP A 451 33.91 -17.90 -4.88
C ASP A 451 33.12 -19.11 -5.41
N SER A 452 32.12 -18.91 -6.28
CA SER A 452 31.26 -20.00 -6.77
C SER A 452 31.73 -20.66 -8.07
N GLY A 453 32.79 -20.13 -8.69
CA GLY A 453 33.01 -20.32 -10.11
C GLY A 453 31.93 -19.62 -10.95
N ARG A 454 32.33 -19.07 -12.11
CA ARG A 454 31.45 -18.20 -12.92
C ARG A 454 30.29 -18.90 -13.62
N ALA A 455 30.19 -20.22 -13.46
CA ALA A 455 29.11 -21.06 -13.98
C ALA A 455 27.98 -21.30 -12.96
N GLY A 456 28.24 -21.16 -11.65
CA GLY A 456 27.25 -21.40 -10.60
C GLY A 456 26.61 -20.11 -10.10
N VAL A 457 25.34 -20.18 -9.68
CA VAL A 457 24.75 -19.13 -8.85
C VAL A 457 25.35 -19.29 -7.44
N SER A 458 26.21 -18.36 -7.03
CA SER A 458 26.77 -18.37 -5.68
C SER A 458 25.65 -18.27 -4.63
N PRO A 459 25.68 -19.04 -3.54
CA PRO A 459 24.84 -18.77 -2.36
C PRO A 459 24.91 -17.29 -1.94
N THR A 460 26.08 -16.66 -2.03
CA THR A 460 26.27 -15.23 -1.77
C THR A 460 25.44 -14.33 -2.71
N SER A 461 25.23 -14.74 -3.97
CA SER A 461 24.38 -13.98 -4.92
C SER A 461 22.90 -14.14 -4.63
N VAL A 462 22.49 -15.32 -4.17
CA VAL A 462 21.14 -15.60 -3.67
C VAL A 462 20.88 -14.69 -2.46
N ASP A 463 21.75 -14.73 -1.45
CA ASP A 463 21.62 -13.94 -0.22
C ASP A 463 21.59 -12.43 -0.50
N LEU A 464 22.53 -11.90 -1.30
CA LEU A 464 22.62 -10.46 -1.58
C LEU A 464 21.45 -9.91 -2.38
N VAL A 465 20.90 -10.69 -3.33
CA VAL A 465 19.69 -10.31 -4.06
C VAL A 465 18.47 -10.42 -3.14
N SER A 466 18.34 -11.52 -2.39
CA SER A 466 17.23 -11.73 -1.46
C SER A 466 17.11 -10.66 -0.40
N GLN A 467 18.20 -10.11 0.13
CA GLN A 467 18.15 -9.04 1.14
C GLN A 467 17.22 -7.90 0.73
N TRP A 468 17.47 -7.22 -0.40
CA TRP A 468 16.65 -6.08 -0.81
C TRP A 468 15.36 -6.49 -1.54
N MET A 469 15.33 -7.63 -2.22
CA MET A 469 14.11 -8.10 -2.91
C MET A 469 13.01 -8.58 -1.96
N SER A 470 13.37 -9.04 -0.74
CA SER A 470 12.40 -9.46 0.28
C SER A 470 11.50 -8.32 0.74
N ILE A 471 11.97 -7.06 0.68
CA ILE A 471 11.17 -5.88 1.01
C ILE A 471 9.97 -5.75 0.05
N PHE A 472 10.20 -5.91 -1.26
CA PHE A 472 9.15 -5.84 -2.28
C PHE A 472 8.17 -7.00 -2.18
N ARG A 473 8.68 -8.21 -1.86
CA ARG A 473 7.84 -9.37 -1.52
C ARG A 473 6.93 -9.06 -0.32
N LEU A 474 7.49 -8.51 0.76
CA LEU A 474 6.71 -8.12 1.94
C LEU A 474 5.59 -7.13 1.59
N VAL A 475 5.87 -6.12 0.78
CA VAL A 475 4.82 -5.18 0.33
C VAL A 475 3.70 -5.92 -0.41
N ILE A 476 4.01 -6.79 -1.38
CA ILE A 476 2.97 -7.55 -2.10
C ILE A 476 2.16 -8.43 -1.14
N GLY A 477 2.82 -9.17 -0.24
CA GLY A 477 2.13 -10.05 0.71
C GLY A 477 1.27 -9.30 1.73
N THR A 478 1.68 -8.11 2.18
CA THR A 478 0.81 -7.24 3.00
C THR A 478 -0.45 -6.83 2.24
N TYR A 479 -0.33 -6.45 0.96
CA TYR A 479 -1.51 -6.14 0.13
C TYR A 479 -2.38 -7.37 -0.14
N GLN A 480 -1.80 -8.57 -0.27
CA GLN A 480 -2.58 -9.82 -0.36
C GLN A 480 -3.34 -10.11 0.92
N TYR A 481 -2.67 -10.04 2.07
CA TYR A 481 -3.29 -10.19 3.38
C TYR A 481 -4.51 -9.28 3.53
N LEU A 482 -4.37 -7.99 3.18
CA LEU A 482 -5.46 -6.99 3.26
C LEU A 482 -6.59 -7.24 2.24
N ASN A 483 -6.30 -7.88 1.10
CA ASN A 483 -7.29 -8.19 0.08
C ASN A 483 -7.97 -9.57 0.21
N HIS A 484 -7.43 -10.46 1.04
CA HIS A 484 -8.04 -11.74 1.34
C HIS A 484 -9.43 -11.54 1.97
N LYS A 485 -10.45 -12.23 1.46
CA LYS A 485 -11.86 -12.09 1.86
C LYS A 485 -12.11 -11.98 3.36
N GLU A 486 -11.47 -12.82 4.17
CA GLU A 486 -11.66 -12.80 5.63
C GLU A 486 -11.15 -11.51 6.28
N THR A 487 -9.93 -11.09 5.95
CA THR A 487 -9.32 -9.83 6.42
C THR A 487 -10.13 -8.64 5.94
N LYS A 488 -10.58 -8.68 4.69
CA LYS A 488 -11.38 -7.63 4.05
C LYS A 488 -12.74 -7.44 4.75
N SER A 489 -13.44 -8.51 5.08
CA SER A 489 -14.71 -8.45 5.82
C SER A 489 -14.50 -7.74 7.16
N ARG A 490 -13.55 -8.23 7.96
CA ARG A 490 -13.26 -7.68 9.29
C ARG A 490 -12.79 -6.22 9.23
N LEU A 491 -11.96 -5.84 8.27
CA LEU A 491 -11.56 -4.44 8.04
C LEU A 491 -12.76 -3.51 7.82
N TRP A 492 -13.74 -3.91 7.01
CA TRP A 492 -14.94 -3.08 6.80
C TRP A 492 -15.91 -3.13 7.97
N GLU A 493 -15.98 -4.24 8.71
CA GLU A 493 -16.70 -4.34 9.99
C GLU A 493 -16.09 -3.39 11.05
N GLU A 494 -14.76 -3.30 11.16
CA GLU A 494 -14.04 -2.34 12.03
C GLU A 494 -14.36 -0.89 11.64
N LEU A 495 -14.22 -0.54 10.37
CA LEU A 495 -14.51 0.81 9.87
C LEU A 495 -15.98 1.22 10.06
N ALA A 496 -16.90 0.27 9.91
CA ALA A 496 -18.33 0.46 10.20
C ALA A 496 -18.58 0.62 11.71
N SER A 497 -17.87 -0.14 12.57
CA SER A 497 -17.94 0.01 14.03
C SER A 497 -17.43 1.37 14.49
N VAL A 498 -16.32 1.88 13.93
CA VAL A 498 -15.83 3.24 14.21
C VAL A 498 -16.86 4.28 13.76
N ARG A 499 -17.42 4.13 12.56
CA ARG A 499 -18.48 5.04 12.05
C ARG A 499 -19.71 5.06 12.95
N ALA A 500 -20.12 3.91 13.49
CA ALA A 500 -21.23 3.80 14.43
C ALA A 500 -20.91 4.54 15.75
N GLU A 501 -19.71 4.39 16.30
CA GLU A 501 -19.33 5.12 17.51
C GLU A 501 -19.17 6.64 17.28
N LEU A 502 -18.66 7.07 16.12
CA LEU A 502 -18.69 8.49 15.73
C LEU A 502 -20.13 9.02 15.64
N THR A 503 -21.08 8.19 15.19
CA THR A 503 -22.52 8.54 15.18
C THR A 503 -23.08 8.69 16.60
N ASN A 504 -22.72 7.79 17.51
CA ASN A 504 -23.08 7.89 18.93
C ASN A 504 -22.49 9.15 19.59
N ILE A 505 -21.23 9.48 19.27
CA ILE A 505 -20.50 10.65 19.76
C ILE A 505 -21.15 11.95 19.29
N GLU A 506 -21.51 12.08 18.01
CA GLU A 506 -22.22 13.26 17.49
C GLU A 506 -23.60 13.43 18.12
N THR A 507 -24.35 12.34 18.24
CA THR A 507 -25.75 12.38 18.69
C THR A 507 -25.87 12.73 20.18
N ASN A 508 -24.89 12.33 20.99
CA ASN A 508 -24.97 12.42 22.46
C ASN A 508 -23.96 13.38 23.11
N GLY A 509 -22.93 13.80 22.36
CA GLY A 509 -21.93 14.77 22.76
C GLY A 509 -22.34 16.23 22.49
N PRO A 510 -21.40 17.18 22.60
CA PRO A 510 -21.66 18.59 22.34
C PRO A 510 -21.73 18.88 20.83
N ALA A 511 -22.57 19.86 20.45
CA ALA A 511 -22.79 20.27 19.06
C ALA A 511 -21.52 20.70 18.29
N SER A 512 -20.43 21.02 18.99
CA SER A 512 -19.11 21.29 18.40
C SER A 512 -18.46 20.07 17.73
N GLY A 513 -18.96 18.85 17.98
CA GLY A 513 -18.55 17.62 17.30
C GLY A 513 -19.32 17.29 16.01
N VAL A 514 -20.37 18.05 15.65
CA VAL A 514 -21.22 17.74 14.49
C VAL A 514 -20.44 17.91 13.18
N GLY A 515 -20.18 16.80 12.48
CA GLY A 515 -19.42 16.73 11.23
C GLY A 515 -18.39 15.59 11.18
N LEU A 516 -18.06 14.97 12.31
CA LEU A 516 -17.22 13.77 12.42
C LEU A 516 -17.63 12.64 11.46
N ILE A 517 -18.92 12.32 11.31
CA ILE A 517 -19.37 11.23 10.41
C ILE A 517 -19.06 11.58 8.96
N ALA A 518 -19.46 12.78 8.52
CA ALA A 518 -19.24 13.24 7.14
C ALA A 518 -17.73 13.37 6.81
N LEU A 519 -16.93 13.78 7.79
CA LEU A 519 -15.48 13.81 7.67
C LEU A 519 -14.89 12.40 7.62
N TRP A 520 -15.40 11.44 8.40
CA TRP A 520 -14.96 10.04 8.37
C TRP A 520 -15.25 9.36 7.04
N ASP A 521 -16.47 9.52 6.53
CA ASP A 521 -16.91 8.97 5.23
C ASP A 521 -16.10 9.54 4.06
N THR A 522 -15.61 10.79 4.18
CA THR A 522 -14.68 11.40 3.22
C THR A 522 -13.23 10.96 3.45
N PHE A 523 -12.83 10.80 4.72
CA PHE A 523 -11.47 10.47 5.15
C PHE A 523 -11.06 9.06 4.70
N VAL A 524 -11.85 8.03 5.00
CA VAL A 524 -11.44 6.62 4.78
C VAL A 524 -11.05 6.34 3.32
N PRO A 525 -11.83 6.73 2.28
CA PRO A 525 -11.44 6.52 0.90
C PRO A 525 -10.18 7.29 0.50
N ALA A 526 -10.07 8.56 0.92
CA ALA A 526 -8.94 9.43 0.62
C ALA A 526 -7.65 8.95 1.31
N TYR A 527 -7.76 8.47 2.55
CA TYR A 527 -6.68 7.91 3.35
C TYR A 527 -6.13 6.63 2.71
N PHE A 528 -7.01 5.71 2.31
CA PHE A 528 -6.63 4.49 1.60
C PHE A 528 -5.98 4.81 0.25
N GLN A 529 -6.54 5.73 -0.53
CA GLN A 529 -5.90 6.20 -1.76
C GLN A 529 -4.49 6.77 -1.48
N ARG A 530 -4.32 7.54 -0.40
CA ARG A 530 -3.01 8.13 -0.09
C ARG A 530 -1.95 7.10 0.33
N ILE A 531 -2.36 6.04 1.04
CA ILE A 531 -1.48 4.90 1.35
C ILE A 531 -1.04 4.18 0.07
N GLU A 532 -1.96 3.92 -0.86
CA GLU A 532 -1.65 3.31 -2.17
C GLU A 532 -0.66 4.18 -2.97
N GLU A 533 -0.95 5.48 -3.10
CA GLU A 533 -0.11 6.44 -3.82
C GLU A 533 1.32 6.46 -3.26
N LYS A 534 1.46 6.55 -1.92
CA LYS A 534 2.78 6.62 -1.28
C LYS A 534 3.54 5.30 -1.34
N THR A 535 2.84 4.17 -1.21
CA THR A 535 3.46 2.86 -1.42
C THR A 535 3.95 2.74 -2.85
N LYS A 536 3.13 3.07 -3.85
CA LYS A 536 3.47 3.00 -5.27
C LYS A 536 4.62 3.93 -5.67
N GLU A 537 4.60 5.19 -5.18
CA GLU A 537 5.68 6.16 -5.39
C GLU A 537 7.04 5.61 -4.92
N TRP A 538 7.08 5.01 -3.74
CA TRP A 538 8.27 4.34 -3.22
C TRP A 538 8.64 3.11 -4.06
N TYR A 539 7.68 2.21 -4.27
CA TYR A 539 7.86 0.91 -4.90
C TYR A 539 8.40 1.03 -6.35
N ASP A 540 7.75 1.86 -7.18
CA ASP A 540 8.17 2.11 -8.57
C ASP A 540 9.55 2.77 -8.64
N LYS A 541 9.81 3.73 -7.74
CA LYS A 541 11.10 4.42 -7.71
C LYS A 541 12.26 3.46 -7.44
N TYR A 542 12.14 2.61 -6.42
CA TYR A 542 13.26 1.77 -6.01
C TYR A 542 13.48 0.56 -6.93
N LEU A 543 12.42 0.02 -7.55
CA LEU A 543 12.58 -0.96 -8.63
C LEU A 543 13.26 -0.36 -9.86
N LYS A 544 12.88 0.86 -10.26
CA LYS A 544 13.53 1.57 -11.37
C LYS A 544 15.00 1.89 -11.08
N ASP A 545 15.32 2.35 -9.87
CA ASP A 545 16.71 2.58 -9.45
C ASP A 545 17.52 1.26 -9.48
N ALA A 546 16.93 0.13 -9.03
CA ALA A 546 17.56 -1.19 -9.09
C ALA A 546 17.77 -1.69 -10.53
N ARG A 547 16.76 -1.55 -11.40
CA ARG A 547 16.82 -1.87 -12.82
C ARG A 547 18.02 -1.20 -13.49
N VAL A 548 18.18 0.11 -13.31
CA VAL A 548 19.29 0.88 -13.91
C VAL A 548 20.66 0.35 -13.46
N VAL A 549 20.80 -0.06 -12.19
CA VAL A 549 22.06 -0.63 -11.69
C VAL A 549 22.33 -2.01 -12.30
N PHE A 550 21.32 -2.90 -12.36
CA PHE A 550 21.49 -4.24 -12.92
C PHE A 550 21.64 -4.26 -14.45
N GLU A 551 20.98 -3.36 -15.19
CA GLU A 551 21.19 -3.18 -16.63
C GLU A 551 22.60 -2.66 -16.93
N LYS A 552 23.12 -1.74 -16.11
CA LYS A 552 24.51 -1.29 -16.18
C LYS A 552 25.50 -2.42 -15.87
N ALA A 553 25.22 -3.25 -14.85
CA ALA A 553 26.04 -4.42 -14.53
C ALA A 553 26.03 -5.44 -15.68
N LYS A 554 24.86 -5.74 -16.26
CA LYS A 554 24.74 -6.59 -17.45
C LYS A 554 25.58 -6.06 -18.60
N LYS A 555 25.43 -4.79 -18.97
CA LYS A 555 26.21 -4.17 -20.04
C LYS A 555 27.71 -4.26 -19.77
N THR A 556 28.14 -3.98 -18.54
CA THR A 556 29.57 -4.07 -18.16
C THR A 556 30.12 -5.48 -18.34
N PHE A 557 29.32 -6.51 -18.02
CA PHE A 557 29.68 -7.90 -18.27
C PHE A 557 29.71 -8.24 -19.77
N ASP A 558 28.70 -7.81 -20.54
CA ASP A 558 28.62 -8.04 -21.98
C ASP A 558 29.81 -7.38 -22.73
N ASP A 559 30.19 -6.16 -22.33
CA ASP A 559 31.35 -5.42 -22.86
C ASP A 559 32.68 -6.15 -22.54
N ASP A 560 32.84 -6.66 -21.31
CA ASP A 560 34.02 -7.45 -20.91
C ASP A 560 34.07 -8.81 -21.63
N LYS A 561 32.93 -9.49 -21.78
CA LYS A 561 32.82 -10.72 -22.57
C LYS A 561 33.23 -10.47 -24.02
N ALA A 562 32.72 -9.42 -24.66
CA ALA A 562 33.08 -9.06 -26.03
C ALA A 562 34.59 -8.70 -26.16
N LYS A 563 35.17 -8.06 -25.14
CA LYS A 563 36.62 -7.78 -25.07
C LYS A 563 37.44 -9.08 -24.96
N ARG A 564 37.02 -10.02 -24.11
CA ARG A 564 37.66 -11.36 -23.99
C ARG A 564 37.50 -12.16 -25.29
N GLN A 565 36.34 -12.12 -25.93
CA GLN A 565 36.10 -12.78 -27.23
C GLN A 565 37.04 -12.26 -28.34
N LYS A 566 37.31 -10.96 -28.38
CA LYS A 566 38.33 -10.38 -29.27
C LYS A 566 39.76 -10.82 -28.91
N GLN A 567 40.05 -11.13 -27.65
CA GLN A 567 41.33 -11.68 -27.23
C GLN A 567 41.48 -13.18 -27.60
N CYS A 568 40.40 -13.96 -27.71
CA CYS A 568 40.45 -15.33 -28.25
C CYS A 568 40.99 -15.36 -29.68
N ALA A 569 40.48 -14.48 -30.53
CA ALA A 569 40.83 -14.39 -31.94
C ALA A 569 42.33 -14.10 -32.15
N ALA A 570 43.00 -13.57 -31.12
CA ALA A 570 44.45 -13.35 -31.09
C ALA A 570 45.25 -14.52 -30.45
N GLY A 571 44.68 -15.73 -30.36
CA GLY A 571 45.39 -16.96 -29.99
C GLY A 571 45.46 -17.29 -28.50
N LYS A 572 44.69 -16.62 -27.62
CA LYS A 572 44.64 -16.92 -26.18
C LYS A 572 43.26 -17.44 -25.78
N ARG A 573 43.13 -18.71 -25.41
CA ARG A 573 41.86 -19.32 -24.94
C ARG A 573 41.27 -18.57 -23.73
N PRO A 574 39.98 -18.22 -23.75
CA PRO A 574 39.19 -18.00 -22.56
C PRO A 574 37.90 -18.84 -22.57
N ASN A 575 37.23 -18.89 -21.43
CA ASN A 575 35.92 -19.51 -21.33
C ASN A 575 34.86 -18.64 -22.04
N ASP A 576 34.02 -19.24 -22.87
CA ASP A 576 32.75 -18.65 -23.32
C ASP A 576 31.73 -18.64 -22.16
N GLU A 577 31.96 -17.76 -21.20
CA GLU A 577 31.09 -17.63 -20.01
C GLU A 577 29.74 -17.01 -20.42
N PRO A 578 28.59 -17.60 -20.01
CA PRO A 578 27.29 -16.94 -20.15
C PRO A 578 27.22 -15.69 -19.26
N THR A 579 26.19 -14.85 -19.48
CA THR A 579 25.85 -13.79 -18.50
C THR A 579 25.72 -14.40 -17.11
N PRO A 580 26.17 -13.74 -16.02
CA PRO A 580 25.95 -14.24 -14.68
C PRO A 580 24.44 -14.35 -14.44
N GLN A 581 23.96 -15.57 -14.20
CA GLN A 581 22.52 -15.88 -14.16
C GLN A 581 21.77 -15.03 -13.13
N TYR A 582 22.42 -14.62 -12.04
CA TYR A 582 21.83 -13.74 -11.03
C TYR A 582 21.40 -12.38 -11.62
N ILE A 583 22.12 -11.83 -12.62
CA ILE A 583 21.75 -10.56 -13.27
C ILE A 583 20.46 -10.72 -14.07
N GLU A 584 20.36 -11.77 -14.89
CA GLU A 584 19.18 -12.04 -15.71
C GLU A 584 17.97 -12.43 -14.86
N PHE A 585 18.18 -13.27 -13.83
CA PHE A 585 17.18 -13.58 -12.81
C PHE A 585 16.67 -12.30 -12.13
N THR A 586 17.56 -11.44 -11.65
CA THR A 586 17.18 -10.22 -10.92
C THR A 586 16.43 -9.25 -11.82
N LEU A 587 16.87 -9.03 -13.07
CA LEU A 587 16.15 -8.19 -14.04
C LEU A 587 14.76 -8.73 -14.38
N LYS A 588 14.63 -10.06 -14.48
CA LYS A 588 13.34 -10.74 -14.69
C LYS A 588 12.42 -10.58 -13.48
N THR A 589 12.93 -10.75 -12.26
CA THR A 589 12.14 -10.59 -11.02
C THR A 589 11.77 -9.12 -10.77
N ILE A 590 12.65 -8.15 -11.09
CA ILE A 590 12.30 -6.71 -11.11
C ILE A 590 11.12 -6.47 -12.07
N ALA A 591 11.15 -7.03 -13.29
CA ALA A 591 10.06 -6.87 -14.25
C ALA A 591 8.73 -7.49 -13.76
N LYS A 592 8.78 -8.63 -13.04
CA LYS A 592 7.60 -9.21 -12.39
C LYS A 592 7.05 -8.29 -11.29
N TYR A 593 7.92 -7.75 -10.44
CA TYR A 593 7.54 -6.84 -9.36
C TYR A 593 6.98 -5.51 -9.88
N GLU A 594 7.57 -4.91 -10.92
CA GLU A 594 7.04 -3.69 -11.57
C GLU A 594 5.60 -3.90 -12.06
N LYS A 595 5.32 -5.04 -12.72
CA LYS A 595 3.95 -5.43 -13.14
C LYS A 595 2.96 -5.62 -11.97
N MET A 596 3.44 -5.82 -10.74
CA MET A 596 2.58 -5.93 -9.54
C MET A 596 2.21 -4.58 -8.94
N SER A 597 3.00 -3.53 -9.18
CA SER A 597 2.83 -2.21 -8.56
C SER A 597 1.43 -1.62 -8.80
N ASP A 598 0.90 -1.74 -10.01
CA ASP A 598 -0.43 -1.22 -10.36
C ASP A 598 -1.57 -1.97 -9.64
N LYS A 599 -1.31 -3.22 -9.20
CA LYS A 599 -2.25 -4.05 -8.44
C LYS A 599 -2.21 -3.80 -6.93
N LEU A 600 -1.26 -3.01 -6.41
CA LEU A 600 -1.16 -2.68 -4.98
C LEU A 600 -2.28 -1.73 -4.55
N LYS A 601 -3.46 -2.30 -4.31
CA LYS A 601 -4.70 -1.60 -3.98
C LYS A 601 -5.25 -2.04 -2.63
N LEU A 602 -5.61 -1.09 -1.78
CA LEU A 602 -6.33 -1.38 -0.55
C LEU A 602 -7.77 -1.72 -0.91
N PRO A 603 -8.38 -2.73 -0.26
CA PRO A 603 -9.74 -3.15 -0.58
C PRO A 603 -10.72 -1.99 -0.49
N LYS A 604 -11.69 -1.92 -1.40
CA LYS A 604 -12.85 -1.03 -1.29
C LYS A 604 -14.04 -1.81 -0.73
N GLU A 605 -14.99 -1.11 -0.13
CA GLU A 605 -16.20 -1.71 0.47
C GLU A 605 -16.99 -2.55 -0.56
N LYS A 606 -17.11 -2.04 -1.78
CA LYS A 606 -17.72 -2.75 -2.93
C LYS A 606 -17.00 -4.06 -3.33
N ASP A 607 -15.76 -4.28 -2.88
CA ASP A 607 -14.95 -5.45 -3.22
C ASP A 607 -15.08 -6.59 -2.17
N LEU A 608 -15.98 -6.45 -1.18
CA LEU A 608 -16.18 -7.41 -0.08
C LEU A 608 -16.44 -8.85 -0.53
N ASN A 609 -17.08 -9.05 -1.69
CA ASN A 609 -17.40 -10.36 -2.24
C ASN A 609 -16.43 -10.84 -3.33
N VAL A 610 -15.33 -10.10 -3.58
CA VAL A 610 -14.36 -10.41 -4.64
C VAL A 610 -13.00 -10.67 -4.01
N ASP A 611 -12.49 -11.89 -4.11
CA ASP A 611 -11.08 -12.16 -3.80
C ASP A 611 -10.20 -11.58 -4.91
N VAL A 612 -9.24 -10.74 -4.53
CA VAL A 612 -8.29 -10.13 -5.46
C VAL A 612 -6.99 -10.91 -5.36
N GLU A 613 -6.84 -11.93 -6.20
CA GLU A 613 -5.61 -12.72 -6.25
C GLU A 613 -4.48 -11.91 -6.90
N LEU A 614 -3.56 -11.41 -6.06
CA LEU A 614 -2.38 -10.66 -6.51
C LEU A 614 -1.26 -11.63 -6.92
N ASP A 615 -1.54 -12.46 -7.91
CA ASP A 615 -0.52 -13.37 -8.44
C ASP A 615 0.51 -12.62 -9.30
N LEU A 616 1.77 -13.02 -9.09
CA LEU A 616 2.87 -12.62 -9.97
C LEU A 616 2.55 -13.08 -11.39
N PRO A 617 2.84 -12.25 -12.42
CA PRO A 617 2.69 -12.65 -13.79
C PRO A 617 3.46 -13.96 -14.03
N LYS A 618 2.76 -14.96 -14.59
CA LYS A 618 3.40 -16.16 -15.11
C LYS A 618 4.44 -15.75 -16.15
N ASP A 619 5.49 -16.54 -16.26
CA ASP A 619 6.47 -16.32 -17.31
C ASP A 619 5.84 -16.72 -18.65
N ASP A 620 5.57 -15.74 -19.51
CA ASP A 620 4.99 -15.92 -20.86
C ASP A 620 5.93 -16.71 -21.83
N ALA A 621 6.98 -17.33 -21.29
CA ALA A 621 8.03 -18.07 -21.96
C ALA A 621 8.00 -19.56 -21.60
N GLU A 622 6.87 -20.22 -21.87
CA GLU A 622 6.93 -21.64 -22.24
C GLU A 622 7.54 -21.73 -23.65
N ASP A 623 8.87 -21.83 -23.69
CA ASP A 623 9.60 -22.26 -24.89
C ASP A 623 8.98 -23.58 -25.38
N GLY A 624 8.56 -23.62 -26.65
CA GLY A 624 7.82 -24.73 -27.27
C GLY A 624 8.64 -26.01 -27.51
N SER A 625 9.45 -26.42 -26.54
CA SER A 625 10.22 -27.67 -26.53
C SER A 625 9.33 -28.82 -26.03
N SER A 626 8.49 -29.33 -26.92
CA SER A 626 7.56 -30.44 -26.64
C SER A 626 8.27 -31.74 -26.29
N GLY A 627 8.52 -31.99 -25.01
CA GLY A 627 8.84 -33.31 -24.48
C GLY A 627 7.56 -34.03 -24.06
N SER A 628 7.17 -35.09 -24.77
CA SER A 628 5.91 -35.80 -24.49
C SER A 628 5.98 -36.59 -23.17
N GLY A 629 5.36 -36.06 -22.12
CA GLY A 629 5.12 -36.75 -20.85
C GLY A 629 3.63 -36.79 -20.55
N THR A 630 2.97 -37.93 -20.79
CA THR A 630 1.54 -38.12 -20.56
C THR A 630 1.24 -38.28 -19.06
N SER A 631 0.48 -37.37 -18.46
CA SER A 631 -0.19 -37.63 -17.17
C SER A 631 -1.43 -36.75 -16.95
N SER A 632 -2.56 -37.43 -16.69
CA SER A 632 -3.70 -36.99 -15.85
C SER A 632 -4.26 -35.57 -16.02
N THR A 633 -5.39 -35.49 -16.71
CA THR A 633 -6.29 -34.32 -16.73
C THR A 633 -7.06 -34.17 -15.41
N SER A 634 -7.12 -32.96 -14.86
CA SER A 634 -8.21 -32.51 -13.97
C SER A 634 -8.73 -31.14 -14.45
N SER A 635 -10.04 -31.02 -14.58
CA SER A 635 -10.70 -29.86 -15.17
C SER A 635 -10.95 -28.75 -14.14
N VAL A 636 -10.39 -27.57 -14.36
CA VAL A 636 -10.88 -26.30 -13.80
C VAL A 636 -10.73 -25.23 -14.89
N GLY A 637 -11.85 -24.66 -15.32
CA GLY A 637 -11.86 -23.60 -16.33
C GLY A 637 -13.03 -22.65 -16.05
N ASP A 638 -12.73 -21.55 -15.37
CA ASP A 638 -13.49 -20.30 -15.34
C ASP A 638 -12.83 -19.33 -14.34
N PHE A 639 -12.25 -18.20 -14.82
CA PHE A 639 -12.29 -16.85 -14.19
C PHE A 639 -11.36 -15.84 -14.89
N VAL A 640 -11.89 -15.04 -15.84
CA VAL A 640 -11.24 -13.81 -16.36
C VAL A 640 -12.26 -12.64 -16.52
N GLN A 641 -13.53 -12.84 -16.15
CA GLN A 641 -14.68 -12.02 -16.57
C GLN A 641 -15.04 -10.79 -15.71
N SER A 642 -14.27 -10.43 -14.68
CA SER A 642 -14.72 -9.42 -13.67
C SER A 642 -14.16 -8.00 -13.84
N GLY A 643 -13.14 -7.79 -14.68
CA GLY A 643 -12.43 -6.50 -14.74
C GLY A 643 -13.00 -5.45 -15.70
N ILE A 644 -13.36 -5.86 -16.93
CA ILE A 644 -13.65 -4.93 -18.03
C ILE A 644 -15.15 -4.57 -18.09
N GLY A 645 -16.04 -5.55 -17.95
CA GLY A 645 -17.49 -5.33 -17.87
C GLY A 645 -17.92 -4.41 -16.74
N ALA A 646 -17.19 -4.38 -15.62
CA ALA A 646 -17.44 -3.43 -14.54
C ALA A 646 -17.15 -1.96 -14.93
N GLN A 647 -16.12 -1.71 -15.74
CA GLN A 647 -15.81 -0.36 -16.23
C GLN A 647 -16.76 0.07 -17.35
N LEU A 648 -17.12 -0.83 -18.28
CA LEU A 648 -18.15 -0.54 -19.28
C LEU A 648 -19.54 -0.35 -18.66
N GLY A 649 -19.91 -1.14 -17.65
CA GLY A 649 -21.17 -0.97 -16.92
C GLY A 649 -21.27 0.38 -16.22
N ALA A 650 -20.18 0.84 -15.59
CA ALA A 650 -20.12 2.19 -15.01
C ALA A 650 -20.22 3.29 -16.07
N MET A 651 -19.59 3.12 -17.23
CA MET A 651 -19.67 4.07 -18.35
C MET A 651 -21.08 4.14 -18.96
N LEU A 652 -21.74 3.00 -19.16
CA LEU A 652 -23.13 2.93 -19.65
C LEU A 652 -24.11 3.55 -18.65
N SER A 653 -23.94 3.30 -17.35
CA SER A 653 -24.74 3.92 -16.28
C SER A 653 -24.59 5.45 -16.24
N ALA A 654 -23.37 5.96 -16.43
CA ALA A 654 -23.12 7.40 -16.53
C ALA A 654 -23.78 8.02 -17.78
N ILE A 655 -23.74 7.34 -18.94
CA ILE A 655 -24.41 7.80 -20.17
C ILE A 655 -25.93 7.85 -19.97
N GLN A 656 -26.53 6.78 -19.40
CA GLN A 656 -27.96 6.73 -19.10
C GLN A 656 -28.39 7.87 -18.16
N THR A 657 -27.61 8.14 -17.11
CA THR A 657 -27.86 9.23 -16.16
C THR A 657 -27.85 10.60 -16.84
N ILE A 658 -26.99 10.81 -17.84
CA ILE A 658 -26.93 12.05 -18.64
C ILE A 658 -28.14 12.16 -19.58
N GLU A 659 -28.60 11.07 -20.18
CA GLU A 659 -29.82 11.08 -21.01
C GLU A 659 -31.07 11.37 -20.19
N ASP A 660 -31.20 10.78 -19.02
CA ASP A 660 -32.38 10.97 -18.17
C ASP A 660 -32.38 12.38 -17.53
N ALA A 661 -31.21 12.92 -17.20
CA ALA A 661 -31.08 14.34 -16.82
C ALA A 661 -31.48 15.29 -17.95
N LYS A 662 -31.21 14.96 -19.22
CA LYS A 662 -31.67 15.75 -20.38
C LYS A 662 -33.18 15.64 -20.61
N LYS A 663 -33.77 14.45 -20.44
CA LYS A 663 -35.24 14.25 -20.51
C LYS A 663 -35.99 14.97 -19.40
N ALA A 664 -35.35 15.23 -18.26
CA ALA A 664 -35.92 16.00 -17.16
C ALA A 664 -35.81 17.53 -17.32
N GLN A 665 -35.18 18.02 -18.41
CA GLN A 665 -34.93 19.45 -18.68
C GLN A 665 -35.64 19.98 -19.94
N GLY A 666 -36.46 19.14 -20.60
CA GLY A 666 -37.32 19.50 -21.73
C GLY A 666 -38.76 19.05 -21.49
#